data_AF-A0A5P8M084-F1
#
_entry.id   AF-A0A5P8M084-F1
#
_cell.length_a   1.000
_cell.length_b   1.000
_cell.length_c   1.000
_cell.angle_alpha   90.00
_cell.angle_beta   90.00
_cell.angle_gamma   90.00
#
_symmetry.space_group_name_H-M   'P 1'
#
loop_
_entity.id
_entity.type
_entity.pdbx_description
1 polymer ?
#
loop_
_entity_poly.entity_id
_entity_poly.type
_entity_poly.pdbx_seq_one_letter_code
_entity_poly.pdbx_strand_id
1 'polypeptide(L)'
;MTYLRRYLDGEPTVLVVGFDDPPQVAQVVPAYELEGVADREAALAALDEGVVCLLARDSLPDGTGDDLATDVFEITDDVSVLIAPTAGGADRAGAVGLTGARYVPPSAARGQFATALASGAESGERRRSESLLADAFEQLLSTRSETIYVKDSDGRYLAVSNSDERDRSLLGTTDEQLAREGDADAPLLERRHRDALAVAEGGEPIVGAVERFGHGEGAAWLERTIYPWRVDGSIVGVVGIERSVTERHDTRAAMQTRIDRLERFTSYVSQELRSPLQVVDAYLDLAWAGDEVAFDRLAEATDRMAELVDALERLVDGQHVDIERTQTARIAAIARDVWTVVGDRRGSLSVALSDDAVVNAPESTIRPLLEAFFETAVAANDRPDGGRESRSVEVSLGALDDGFYVEHAHTDAAGDDSEPVSPGVRSTVEAQGWTLAVSRADGVARYEVRNCMLVSRTPRVPELCADRTLDGSTTVGNDQFEGRVAVDGDRWTLSSGRSSDEGQRSEFAYAAVDGPVEMTARLRRLDEAGPDSTAGLAIRSSLSTDAVSGSVGRTAEGGTEVRWQTAATTAETSQRLDAVVGRHDWFRLTFDGDRVTISVSVDGRSWQPVDQRTLELSGRAYVGLTVSDTASQRRCTAVFDDVSVRTVDDGR
;
A
#
# COMPACT_ATOMS: atom_id res chain seq x y z
N MET A 1 -5.47 -34.75 -30.43
CA MET A 1 -6.60 -33.81 -30.36
C MET A 1 -6.01 -32.44 -30.05
N THR A 2 -6.24 -31.46 -30.91
CA THR A 2 -5.67 -30.10 -30.79
C THR A 2 -6.27 -29.34 -29.61
N TYR A 3 -5.73 -28.16 -29.30
CA TYR A 3 -6.33 -27.28 -28.29
C TYR A 3 -7.71 -26.78 -28.75
N LEU A 4 -7.82 -26.34 -30.01
CA LEU A 4 -9.07 -25.86 -30.59
C LEU A 4 -10.22 -26.87 -30.49
N ARG A 5 -10.00 -28.15 -30.83
CA ARG A 5 -11.05 -29.19 -30.71
C ARG A 5 -11.54 -29.39 -29.28
N ARG A 6 -10.69 -29.18 -28.28
CA ARG A 6 -11.09 -29.25 -26.85
C ARG A 6 -11.82 -27.99 -26.41
N TYR A 7 -11.46 -26.84 -26.98
CA TYR A 7 -12.10 -25.57 -26.71
C TYR A 7 -13.54 -25.53 -27.26
N LEU A 8 -13.75 -25.98 -28.49
CA LEU A 8 -15.06 -25.97 -29.15
C LEU A 8 -16.01 -27.07 -28.66
N ASP A 9 -15.50 -28.11 -27.99
CA ASP A 9 -16.23 -29.37 -27.73
C ASP A 9 -16.86 -29.95 -29.02
N GLY A 10 -16.12 -29.86 -30.13
CA GLY A 10 -16.65 -30.15 -31.47
C GLY A 10 -15.58 -30.24 -32.58
N GLU A 11 -16.05 -30.47 -33.81
CA GLU A 11 -15.19 -30.45 -35.00
C GLU A 11 -15.04 -29.01 -35.52
N PRO A 12 -13.84 -28.58 -35.95
CA PRO A 12 -13.67 -27.25 -36.55
C PRO A 12 -14.34 -27.18 -37.94
N THR A 13 -14.71 -25.98 -38.36
CA THR A 13 -15.50 -25.75 -39.57
C THR A 13 -14.60 -25.37 -40.76
N VAL A 14 -14.94 -25.88 -41.94
CA VAL A 14 -14.44 -25.43 -43.24
C VAL A 14 -15.58 -24.75 -43.98
N LEU A 15 -15.44 -23.46 -44.23
CA LEU A 15 -16.41 -22.68 -45.02
C LEU A 15 -16.19 -22.91 -46.51
N VAL A 16 -17.26 -23.20 -47.25
CA VAL A 16 -17.25 -23.42 -48.68
C VAL A 16 -18.11 -22.36 -49.36
N VAL A 17 -17.50 -21.48 -50.14
CA VAL A 17 -18.11 -20.25 -50.65
C VAL A 17 -18.31 -20.30 -52.17
N GLY A 18 -19.55 -20.13 -52.62
CA GLY A 18 -19.89 -20.04 -54.05
C GLY A 18 -19.89 -21.38 -54.79
N PHE A 19 -20.11 -22.50 -54.08
CA PHE A 19 -20.25 -23.83 -54.68
C PHE A 19 -21.71 -24.30 -54.62
N ASP A 20 -22.26 -24.69 -55.78
CA ASP A 20 -23.67 -25.09 -55.91
C ASP A 20 -23.99 -26.48 -55.29
N ASP A 21 -22.97 -27.35 -55.10
CA ASP A 21 -23.13 -28.72 -54.56
C ASP A 21 -21.94 -29.10 -53.65
N PRO A 22 -22.04 -28.90 -52.32
CA PRO A 22 -20.98 -29.23 -51.35
C PRO A 22 -20.63 -30.73 -51.12
N PRO A 23 -21.43 -31.78 -51.45
CA PRO A 23 -21.11 -33.17 -51.12
C PRO A 23 -19.82 -33.71 -51.73
N GLN A 24 -19.38 -33.16 -52.87
CA GLN A 24 -18.08 -33.53 -53.47
C GLN A 24 -16.90 -33.03 -52.64
N VAL A 25 -17.07 -31.92 -51.93
CA VAL A 25 -16.13 -31.35 -50.95
C VAL A 25 -16.29 -32.05 -49.58
N ALA A 26 -17.49 -32.53 -49.24
CA ALA A 26 -17.76 -33.24 -47.99
C ALA A 26 -17.07 -34.59 -47.81
N GLN A 27 -16.83 -35.31 -48.91
CA GLN A 27 -16.13 -36.59 -48.83
C GLN A 27 -14.60 -36.46 -48.68
N VAL A 28 -14.10 -35.24 -48.66
CA VAL A 28 -12.67 -34.94 -48.85
C VAL A 28 -11.95 -34.65 -47.53
N VAL A 29 -12.66 -34.11 -46.53
CA VAL A 29 -12.11 -33.78 -45.20
C VAL A 29 -13.09 -34.22 -44.11
N PRO A 30 -13.23 -35.53 -43.83
CA PRO A 30 -14.22 -36.05 -42.88
C PRO A 30 -13.92 -35.73 -41.41
N ALA A 31 -12.85 -34.99 -41.14
CA ALA A 31 -12.41 -34.61 -39.79
C ALA A 31 -12.82 -33.18 -39.40
N TYR A 32 -13.62 -32.52 -40.24
CA TYR A 32 -14.07 -31.14 -40.15
C TYR A 32 -15.55 -31.04 -40.55
N GLU A 33 -16.27 -30.13 -39.90
CA GLU A 33 -17.63 -29.77 -40.32
C GLU A 33 -17.56 -28.88 -41.56
N LEU A 34 -18.52 -29.01 -42.46
CA LEU A 34 -18.57 -28.23 -43.70
C LEU A 34 -19.83 -27.40 -43.76
N GLU A 35 -19.62 -26.11 -43.92
CA GLU A 35 -20.70 -25.13 -44.02
C GLU A 35 -20.61 -24.43 -45.37
N GLY A 36 -21.71 -24.47 -46.12
CA GLY A 36 -21.80 -23.88 -47.45
C GLY A 36 -22.49 -22.52 -47.40
N VAL A 37 -21.84 -21.51 -47.97
CA VAL A 37 -22.37 -20.15 -48.10
C VAL A 37 -22.32 -19.69 -49.56
N ALA A 38 -23.26 -18.83 -49.95
CA ALA A 38 -23.47 -18.49 -51.36
C ALA A 38 -22.52 -17.40 -51.89
N ASP A 39 -22.14 -16.46 -51.04
CA ASP A 39 -21.52 -15.19 -51.43
C ASP A 39 -20.52 -14.69 -50.37
N ARG A 40 -19.80 -13.60 -50.70
CA ARG A 40 -18.74 -13.01 -49.85
C ARG A 40 -19.33 -12.43 -48.57
N GLU A 41 -20.46 -11.73 -48.65
CA GLU A 41 -21.13 -11.17 -47.46
C GLU A 41 -21.51 -12.27 -46.45
N ALA A 42 -22.13 -13.37 -46.92
CA ALA A 42 -22.45 -14.50 -46.05
C ALA A 42 -21.21 -15.19 -45.48
N ALA A 43 -20.13 -15.28 -46.26
CA ALA A 43 -18.87 -15.86 -45.78
C ALA A 43 -18.26 -15.04 -44.64
N LEU A 44 -18.23 -13.71 -44.74
CA LEU A 44 -17.72 -12.84 -43.68
C LEU A 44 -18.61 -12.89 -42.43
N ALA A 45 -19.92 -13.00 -42.60
CA ALA A 45 -20.86 -13.13 -41.48
C ALA A 45 -20.75 -14.47 -40.75
N ALA A 46 -20.31 -15.53 -41.44
CA ALA A 46 -20.12 -16.87 -40.88
C ALA A 46 -18.71 -17.10 -40.29
N LEU A 47 -17.80 -16.12 -40.36
CA LEU A 47 -16.49 -16.23 -39.73
C LEU A 47 -16.65 -16.20 -38.20
N ASP A 48 -16.42 -17.34 -37.56
CA ASP A 48 -16.42 -17.49 -36.11
C ASP A 48 -15.17 -18.24 -35.61
N GLU A 49 -15.06 -18.42 -34.29
CA GLU A 49 -14.00 -19.13 -33.55
C GLU A 49 -13.86 -20.64 -33.88
N GLY A 50 -14.79 -21.22 -34.64
CA GLY A 50 -14.75 -22.58 -35.18
C GLY A 50 -14.17 -22.71 -36.58
N VAL A 51 -14.27 -21.67 -37.42
CA VAL A 51 -13.78 -21.70 -38.82
C VAL A 51 -12.25 -21.74 -38.93
N VAL A 52 -11.69 -22.82 -39.48
CA VAL A 52 -10.23 -22.99 -39.67
C VAL A 52 -9.79 -22.79 -41.12
N CYS A 53 -10.71 -22.94 -42.07
CA CYS A 53 -10.37 -22.88 -43.48
C CYS A 53 -11.54 -22.34 -44.28
N LEU A 54 -11.24 -21.55 -45.31
CA LEU A 54 -12.20 -21.03 -46.26
C LEU A 54 -11.80 -21.48 -47.66
N LEU A 55 -12.73 -22.10 -48.38
CA LEU A 55 -12.58 -22.50 -49.78
C LEU A 55 -13.55 -21.67 -50.63
N ALA A 56 -13.02 -20.80 -51.48
CA ALA A 56 -13.81 -19.93 -52.34
C ALA A 56 -13.63 -20.23 -53.84
N ARG A 57 -14.66 -19.95 -54.62
CA ARG A 57 -14.54 -19.77 -56.07
C ARG A 57 -13.90 -18.42 -56.41
N ASP A 58 -13.41 -18.31 -57.64
CA ASP A 58 -12.86 -17.05 -58.15
C ASP A 58 -13.92 -15.99 -58.41
N SER A 59 -15.07 -16.38 -58.93
CA SER A 59 -16.23 -15.51 -59.12
C SER A 59 -17.30 -15.82 -58.08
N LEU A 60 -17.72 -14.80 -57.34
CA LEU A 60 -18.82 -14.85 -56.38
C LEU A 60 -19.95 -13.90 -56.85
N PRO A 61 -21.19 -14.06 -56.35
CA PRO A 61 -22.31 -13.20 -56.73
C PRO A 61 -22.09 -11.71 -56.46
N ASP A 62 -21.31 -11.38 -55.44
CA ASP A 62 -21.10 -10.04 -54.88
C ASP A 62 -19.61 -9.60 -54.89
N GLY A 63 -18.76 -10.31 -55.63
CA GLY A 63 -17.34 -9.96 -55.75
C GLY A 63 -16.49 -11.08 -56.33
N THR A 64 -15.20 -11.07 -55.99
CA THR A 64 -14.27 -12.14 -56.34
C THR A 64 -13.78 -12.87 -55.09
N GLY A 65 -13.31 -14.11 -55.28
CA GLY A 65 -12.64 -14.85 -54.21
C GLY A 65 -11.35 -14.18 -53.73
N ASP A 66 -10.70 -13.36 -54.57
CA ASP A 66 -9.51 -12.58 -54.18
C ASP A 66 -9.90 -11.44 -53.23
N ASP A 67 -11.02 -10.77 -53.50
CA ASP A 67 -11.55 -9.72 -52.62
C ASP A 67 -11.97 -10.32 -51.27
N LEU A 68 -12.64 -11.48 -51.28
CA LEU A 68 -12.98 -12.21 -50.05
C LEU A 68 -11.73 -12.63 -49.26
N ALA A 69 -10.68 -13.13 -49.93
CA ALA A 69 -9.44 -13.47 -49.26
C ALA A 69 -8.81 -12.24 -48.59
N THR A 70 -8.80 -11.11 -49.28
CA THR A 70 -8.30 -9.84 -48.74
C THR A 70 -9.06 -9.42 -47.49
N ASP A 71 -10.40 -9.42 -47.55
CA ASP A 71 -11.23 -9.08 -46.38
C ASP A 71 -11.03 -10.02 -45.20
N VAL A 72 -10.91 -11.34 -45.46
CA VAL A 72 -10.68 -12.32 -44.41
C VAL A 72 -9.36 -12.01 -43.70
N PHE A 73 -8.28 -11.72 -44.43
CA PHE A 73 -6.99 -11.37 -43.84
C PHE A 73 -6.97 -9.99 -43.17
N GLU A 74 -7.88 -9.07 -43.54
CA GLU A 74 -8.10 -7.84 -42.75
C GLU A 74 -8.76 -8.11 -41.39
N ILE A 75 -9.52 -9.20 -41.28
CA ILE A 75 -10.21 -9.60 -40.04
C ILE A 75 -9.34 -10.54 -39.19
N THR A 76 -8.69 -11.53 -39.81
CA THR A 76 -7.95 -12.60 -39.12
C THR A 76 -6.92 -13.28 -40.03
N ASP A 77 -5.72 -13.51 -39.48
CA ASP A 77 -4.65 -14.27 -40.15
C ASP A 77 -4.64 -15.77 -39.78
N ASP A 78 -5.54 -16.20 -38.89
CA ASP A 78 -5.55 -17.57 -38.36
C ASP A 78 -6.27 -18.55 -39.29
N VAL A 79 -7.09 -18.06 -40.23
CA VAL A 79 -7.85 -18.88 -41.18
C VAL A 79 -7.01 -19.16 -42.42
N SER A 80 -7.04 -20.40 -42.92
CA SER A 80 -6.45 -20.72 -44.23
C SER A 80 -7.43 -20.43 -45.37
N VAL A 81 -7.07 -19.57 -46.32
CA VAL A 81 -7.91 -19.29 -47.49
C VAL A 81 -7.39 -20.03 -48.74
N LEU A 82 -8.26 -20.79 -49.40
CA LEU A 82 -8.01 -21.48 -50.65
C LEU A 82 -8.94 -20.95 -51.73
N ILE A 83 -8.38 -20.64 -52.90
CA ILE A 83 -9.14 -20.20 -54.07
C ILE A 83 -9.06 -21.30 -55.13
N ALA A 84 -10.21 -21.85 -55.48
CA ALA A 84 -10.38 -22.86 -56.53
C ALA A 84 -11.13 -22.24 -57.73
N PRO A 85 -10.40 -21.61 -58.67
CA PRO A 85 -11.02 -20.93 -59.81
C PRO A 85 -11.66 -21.89 -60.79
N THR A 86 -12.64 -21.41 -61.53
CA THR A 86 -13.30 -22.16 -62.61
C THR A 86 -12.39 -22.34 -63.83
N ALA A 87 -11.50 -21.38 -64.10
CA ALA A 87 -10.50 -21.44 -65.16
C ALA A 87 -9.08 -21.21 -64.61
N GLY A 88 -8.13 -22.06 -65.01
CA GLY A 88 -6.76 -22.04 -64.49
C GLY A 88 -5.78 -21.25 -65.35
N GLY A 89 -4.63 -20.91 -64.79
CA GLY A 89 -3.52 -20.26 -65.51
C GLY A 89 -2.41 -19.79 -64.56
N ALA A 90 -1.19 -19.60 -65.09
CA ALA A 90 -0.06 -19.11 -64.29
C ALA A 90 -0.31 -17.69 -63.75
N ASP A 91 -0.93 -16.82 -64.57
CA ASP A 91 -1.27 -15.46 -64.17
C ASP A 91 -2.29 -15.44 -63.01
N ARG A 92 -3.26 -16.36 -63.03
CA ARG A 92 -4.25 -16.50 -61.95
C ARG A 92 -3.63 -17.04 -60.66
N ALA A 93 -2.74 -18.03 -60.77
CA ALA A 93 -2.02 -18.55 -59.61
C ALA A 93 -1.15 -17.45 -58.95
N GLY A 94 -0.53 -16.59 -59.75
CA GLY A 94 0.20 -15.41 -59.27
C GLY A 94 -0.71 -14.40 -58.56
N ALA A 95 -1.86 -14.07 -59.15
CA ALA A 95 -2.83 -13.14 -58.56
C ALA A 95 -3.36 -13.63 -57.21
N VAL A 96 -3.75 -14.92 -57.11
CA VAL A 96 -4.16 -15.52 -55.82
C VAL A 96 -3.02 -15.46 -54.81
N GLY A 97 -1.79 -15.79 -55.20
CA GLY A 97 -0.65 -15.77 -54.28
C GLY A 97 -0.35 -14.38 -53.69
N LEU A 98 -0.65 -13.29 -54.42
CA LEU A 98 -0.48 -11.92 -53.91
C LEU A 98 -1.46 -11.57 -52.78
N THR A 99 -2.59 -12.25 -52.68
CA THR A 99 -3.53 -12.09 -51.55
C THR A 99 -3.10 -12.84 -50.30
N GLY A 100 -2.10 -13.73 -50.39
CA GLY A 100 -1.76 -14.68 -49.33
C GLY A 100 -2.57 -15.99 -49.37
N ALA A 101 -3.65 -16.06 -50.17
CA ALA A 101 -4.43 -17.28 -50.33
C ALA A 101 -3.69 -18.35 -51.17
N ARG A 102 -4.09 -19.62 -50.99
CA ARG A 102 -3.53 -20.74 -51.74
C ARG A 102 -4.38 -21.06 -52.98
N TYR A 103 -3.76 -21.03 -54.15
CA TYR A 103 -4.39 -21.42 -55.41
C TYR A 103 -4.54 -22.93 -55.54
N VAL A 104 -5.75 -23.39 -55.88
CA VAL A 104 -6.06 -24.79 -56.19
C VAL A 104 -6.42 -24.92 -57.67
N PRO A 105 -5.58 -25.55 -58.53
CA PRO A 105 -5.82 -25.60 -59.96
C PRO A 105 -7.15 -26.31 -60.31
N PRO A 106 -7.95 -25.82 -61.27
CA PRO A 106 -9.15 -26.54 -61.73
C PRO A 106 -8.84 -27.88 -62.40
N SER A 107 -7.61 -28.06 -62.88
CA SER A 107 -7.11 -29.33 -63.41
C SER A 107 -6.60 -30.30 -62.33
N ALA A 108 -6.63 -29.90 -61.05
CA ALA A 108 -6.18 -30.75 -59.96
C ALA A 108 -7.00 -32.04 -59.94
N ALA A 109 -6.31 -33.18 -59.93
CA ALA A 109 -6.98 -34.46 -59.73
C ALA A 109 -7.72 -34.44 -58.39
N ARG A 110 -8.83 -35.19 -58.27
CA ARG A 110 -9.66 -35.23 -57.05
C ARG A 110 -8.83 -35.46 -55.77
N GLY A 111 -7.79 -36.29 -55.83
CA GLY A 111 -6.87 -36.51 -54.71
C GLY A 111 -5.97 -35.31 -54.39
N GLN A 112 -5.54 -34.53 -55.39
CA GLN A 112 -4.72 -33.32 -55.18
C GLN A 112 -5.54 -32.17 -54.59
N PHE A 113 -6.79 -32.00 -55.05
CA PHE A 113 -7.74 -31.08 -54.45
C PHE A 113 -7.96 -31.45 -52.97
N ALA A 114 -8.13 -32.74 -52.71
CA ALA A 114 -8.32 -33.26 -51.36
C ALA A 114 -7.14 -32.98 -50.43
N THR A 115 -5.92 -33.25 -50.90
CA THR A 115 -4.71 -32.95 -50.15
C THR A 115 -4.56 -31.45 -49.90
N ALA A 116 -4.89 -30.59 -50.87
CA ALA A 116 -4.79 -29.14 -50.71
C ALA A 116 -5.75 -28.62 -49.62
N LEU A 117 -7.01 -29.05 -49.66
CA LEU A 117 -8.03 -28.65 -48.68
C LEU A 117 -7.71 -29.18 -47.28
N ALA A 118 -7.32 -30.46 -47.17
CA ALA A 118 -6.91 -31.05 -45.89
C ALA A 118 -5.70 -30.33 -45.29
N SER A 119 -4.66 -30.07 -46.09
CA SER A 119 -3.49 -29.30 -45.65
C SER A 119 -3.85 -27.88 -45.23
N GLY A 120 -4.81 -27.25 -45.92
CA GLY A 120 -5.32 -25.92 -45.56
C GLY A 120 -6.00 -25.94 -44.18
N ALA A 121 -6.93 -26.87 -43.99
CA ALA A 121 -7.66 -27.04 -42.74
C ALA A 121 -6.74 -27.39 -41.56
N GLU A 122 -5.79 -28.31 -41.72
CA GLU A 122 -4.79 -28.63 -40.70
C GLU A 122 -3.92 -27.41 -40.34
N SER A 123 -3.53 -26.61 -41.34
CA SER A 123 -2.71 -25.41 -41.10
C SER A 123 -3.48 -24.33 -40.34
N GLY A 124 -4.76 -24.14 -40.68
CA GLY A 124 -5.62 -23.17 -39.99
C GLY A 124 -5.98 -23.63 -38.58
N GLU A 125 -6.29 -24.92 -38.40
CA GLU A 125 -6.54 -25.52 -37.07
C GLU A 125 -5.32 -25.34 -36.16
N ARG A 126 -4.12 -25.50 -36.72
CA ARG A 126 -2.87 -25.24 -36.02
C ARG A 126 -2.72 -23.77 -35.63
N ARG A 127 -2.85 -22.83 -36.58
CA ARG A 127 -2.73 -21.39 -36.31
C ARG A 127 -3.72 -20.93 -35.25
N ARG A 128 -4.99 -21.30 -35.38
CA ARG A 128 -6.02 -21.04 -34.36
C ARG A 128 -5.70 -21.64 -33.00
N SER A 129 -5.21 -22.87 -32.95
CA SER A 129 -4.82 -23.49 -31.67
C SER A 129 -3.66 -22.75 -31.01
N GLU A 130 -2.67 -22.30 -31.80
CA GLU A 130 -1.53 -21.52 -31.33
C GLU A 130 -1.96 -20.12 -30.88
N SER A 131 -2.85 -19.46 -31.63
CA SER A 131 -3.44 -18.15 -31.33
C SER A 131 -4.26 -18.16 -30.03
N LEU A 132 -5.21 -19.10 -29.88
CA LEU A 132 -5.99 -19.26 -28.65
C LEU A 132 -5.13 -19.57 -27.43
N LEU A 133 -4.05 -20.32 -27.59
CA LEU A 133 -3.10 -20.57 -26.51
C LEU A 133 -2.33 -19.29 -26.16
N ALA A 134 -1.86 -18.54 -27.16
CA ALA A 134 -1.18 -17.27 -26.96
C ALA A 134 -2.08 -16.27 -26.21
N ASP A 135 -3.33 -16.09 -26.65
CA ASP A 135 -4.31 -15.21 -26.02
C ASP A 135 -4.59 -15.60 -24.56
N ALA A 136 -4.78 -16.90 -24.28
CA ALA A 136 -5.02 -17.38 -22.93
C ALA A 136 -3.81 -17.17 -22.01
N PHE A 137 -2.59 -17.38 -22.53
CA PHE A 137 -1.38 -17.05 -21.80
C PHE A 137 -1.26 -15.55 -21.57
N GLU A 138 -1.51 -14.71 -22.58
CA GLU A 138 -1.47 -13.25 -22.45
C GLU A 138 -2.49 -12.71 -21.44
N GLN A 139 -3.71 -13.26 -21.40
CA GLN A 139 -4.69 -12.96 -20.36
C GLN A 139 -4.22 -13.36 -18.96
N LEU A 140 -3.64 -14.55 -18.81
CA LEU A 140 -3.10 -15.00 -17.52
C LEU A 140 -1.97 -14.06 -17.04
N LEU A 141 -1.09 -13.69 -17.97
CA LEU A 141 0.05 -12.81 -17.72
C LEU A 141 -0.39 -11.38 -17.37
N SER A 142 -1.53 -10.89 -17.89
CA SER A 142 -2.05 -9.54 -17.63
C SER A 142 -2.99 -9.44 -16.41
N THR A 143 -3.51 -10.56 -15.90
CA THR A 143 -4.49 -10.55 -14.79
C THR A 143 -3.86 -10.50 -13.39
N ARG A 144 -2.53 -10.62 -13.25
CA ARG A 144 -1.84 -10.67 -11.95
C ARG A 144 -0.89 -9.51 -11.69
N SER A 145 -0.71 -9.18 -10.40
CA SER A 145 0.26 -8.23 -9.86
C SER A 145 1.73 -8.73 -9.91
N GLU A 146 2.04 -9.62 -10.86
CA GLU A 146 3.36 -10.20 -11.04
C GLU A 146 3.92 -9.69 -12.37
N THR A 147 5.16 -9.20 -12.35
CA THR A 147 5.85 -8.77 -13.57
C THR A 147 6.58 -9.98 -14.15
N ILE A 148 6.17 -10.41 -15.34
CA ILE A 148 6.84 -11.49 -16.08
C ILE A 148 7.60 -10.86 -17.23
N TYR A 149 8.84 -11.25 -17.42
CA TYR A 149 9.70 -10.69 -18.46
C TYR A 149 10.48 -11.78 -19.19
N VAL A 150 10.84 -11.49 -20.44
CA VAL A 150 11.72 -12.31 -21.26
C VAL A 150 12.92 -11.47 -21.66
N LYS A 151 14.12 -12.02 -21.51
CA LYS A 151 15.37 -11.40 -21.98
C LYS A 151 16.11 -12.32 -22.94
N ASP A 152 16.84 -11.74 -23.89
CA ASP A 152 17.78 -12.49 -24.73
C ASP A 152 19.04 -12.91 -23.97
N SER A 153 19.98 -13.56 -24.66
CA SER A 153 21.26 -14.00 -24.09
C SER A 153 22.17 -12.86 -23.64
N ASP A 154 21.97 -11.65 -24.17
CA ASP A 154 22.70 -10.44 -23.78
C ASP A 154 22.00 -9.68 -22.63
N GLY A 155 20.88 -10.22 -22.13
CA GLY A 155 20.10 -9.62 -21.06
C GLY A 155 19.19 -8.47 -21.49
N ARG A 156 18.90 -8.32 -22.78
CA ARG A 156 17.96 -7.29 -23.29
C ARG A 156 16.52 -7.73 -23.14
N TYR A 157 15.65 -6.86 -22.66
CA TYR A 157 14.22 -7.15 -22.57
C TYR A 157 13.59 -7.33 -23.96
N LEU A 158 12.99 -8.50 -24.19
CA LEU A 158 12.23 -8.84 -25.40
C LEU A 158 10.72 -8.73 -25.20
N ALA A 159 10.25 -9.03 -23.98
CA ALA A 159 8.85 -8.95 -23.61
C ALA A 159 8.70 -8.69 -22.11
N VAL A 160 7.62 -8.02 -21.72
CA VAL A 160 7.19 -7.80 -20.33
C VAL A 160 5.67 -7.92 -20.30
N SER A 161 5.10 -8.56 -19.27
CA SER A 161 3.67 -8.91 -19.19
C SER A 161 2.75 -7.74 -18.90
N ASN A 162 3.27 -6.64 -18.34
CA ASN A 162 2.50 -5.42 -18.12
C ASN A 162 2.83 -4.39 -19.21
N SER A 163 1.80 -3.70 -19.69
CA SER A 163 1.84 -2.83 -20.87
C SER A 163 1.79 -1.35 -20.52
N ASP A 164 2.13 -0.98 -19.28
CA ASP A 164 2.25 0.42 -18.87
C ASP A 164 3.41 1.10 -19.63
N GLU A 165 3.38 2.43 -19.76
CA GLU A 165 4.41 3.19 -20.50
C GLU A 165 5.84 2.94 -19.98
N ARG A 166 5.98 2.61 -18.69
CA ARG A 166 7.28 2.24 -18.09
C ARG A 166 7.82 0.93 -18.65
N ASP A 167 7.00 -0.09 -18.86
CA ASP A 167 7.45 -1.41 -19.31
C ASP A 167 7.80 -1.42 -20.81
N ARG A 168 7.08 -0.61 -21.61
CA ARG A 168 7.45 -0.39 -23.02
C ARG A 168 8.80 0.28 -23.17
N SER A 169 9.22 1.10 -22.20
CA SER A 169 10.54 1.73 -22.19
C SER A 169 11.70 0.75 -21.92
N LEU A 170 11.40 -0.41 -21.31
CA LEU A 170 12.40 -1.45 -21.03
C LEU A 170 12.82 -2.21 -22.29
N LEU A 171 11.93 -2.35 -23.29
CA LEU A 171 12.16 -3.18 -24.47
C LEU A 171 13.42 -2.76 -25.23
N GLY A 172 14.30 -3.73 -25.48
CA GLY A 172 15.59 -3.54 -26.15
C GLY A 172 16.73 -3.04 -25.25
N THR A 173 16.43 -2.61 -24.01
CA THR A 173 17.42 -2.18 -23.02
C THR A 173 17.87 -3.34 -22.12
N THR A 174 19.02 -3.19 -21.45
CA THR A 174 19.48 -4.10 -20.40
C THR A 174 19.39 -3.43 -19.02
N ASP A 175 19.31 -4.22 -17.93
CA ASP A 175 19.35 -3.64 -16.58
C ASP A 175 20.62 -2.81 -16.35
N GLU A 176 21.73 -3.18 -16.99
CA GLU A 176 22.99 -2.43 -16.93
C GLU A 176 22.91 -1.07 -17.65
N GLN A 177 22.11 -0.95 -18.71
CA GLN A 177 21.85 0.36 -19.35
C GLN A 177 21.00 1.23 -18.44
N LEU A 178 19.95 0.66 -17.84
CA LEU A 178 19.10 1.34 -16.87
C LEU A 178 19.89 1.81 -15.64
N ALA A 179 20.85 1.00 -15.17
CA ALA A 179 21.74 1.37 -14.07
C ALA A 179 22.59 2.62 -14.37
N ARG A 180 22.92 2.88 -15.64
CA ARG A 180 23.73 4.03 -16.08
C ARG A 180 22.92 5.31 -16.27
N GLU A 181 21.61 5.19 -16.50
CA GLU A 181 20.70 6.33 -16.72
C GLU A 181 20.30 7.04 -15.41
N GLY A 182 20.49 6.36 -14.26
CA GLY A 182 20.62 6.97 -12.93
C GLY A 182 19.47 6.69 -11.96
N ASP A 183 19.80 6.12 -10.78
CA ASP A 183 19.13 6.31 -9.47
C ASP A 183 19.92 5.59 -8.34
N ALA A 184 19.41 5.63 -7.10
CA ALA A 184 19.92 4.93 -5.91
C ALA A 184 19.92 3.38 -5.99
N ASP A 185 19.33 2.80 -7.04
CA ASP A 185 19.21 1.35 -7.24
C ASP A 185 20.18 0.76 -8.29
N ALA A 186 21.13 1.56 -8.81
CA ALA A 186 22.12 1.07 -9.78
C ALA A 186 22.87 -0.21 -9.36
N PRO A 187 23.31 -0.39 -8.08
CA PRO A 187 23.96 -1.64 -7.66
C PRO A 187 23.05 -2.87 -7.77
N LEU A 188 21.75 -2.69 -7.57
CA LEU A 188 20.76 -3.75 -7.70
C LEU A 188 20.59 -4.12 -9.17
N LEU A 189 20.41 -3.14 -10.06
CA LEU A 189 20.25 -3.36 -11.49
C LEU A 189 21.48 -4.03 -12.13
N GLU A 190 22.70 -3.65 -11.72
CA GLU A 190 23.93 -4.33 -12.14
C GLU A 190 23.97 -5.80 -11.70
N ARG A 191 23.51 -6.10 -10.48
CA ARG A 191 23.37 -7.48 -10.00
C ARG A 191 22.31 -8.22 -10.81
N ARG A 192 21.16 -7.61 -11.10
CA ARG A 192 20.09 -8.22 -11.90
C ARG A 192 20.59 -8.61 -13.29
N HIS A 193 21.39 -7.75 -13.93
CA HIS A 193 22.02 -8.04 -15.20
C HIS A 193 22.94 -9.27 -15.12
N ARG A 194 23.82 -9.29 -14.12
CA ARG A 194 24.76 -10.39 -13.89
C ARG A 194 24.04 -11.73 -13.64
N ASP A 195 22.99 -11.70 -12.84
CA ASP A 195 22.16 -12.88 -12.55
C ASP A 195 21.52 -13.43 -13.84
N ALA A 196 20.96 -12.56 -14.68
CA ALA A 196 20.35 -12.96 -15.95
C ALA A 196 21.37 -13.60 -16.90
N LEU A 197 22.57 -13.02 -17.03
CA LEU A 197 23.65 -13.59 -17.84
C LEU A 197 24.12 -14.93 -17.29
N ALA A 198 24.29 -15.06 -15.97
CA ALA A 198 24.70 -16.31 -15.35
C ALA A 198 23.70 -17.45 -15.60
N VAL A 199 22.40 -17.17 -15.56
CA VAL A 199 21.35 -18.15 -15.90
C VAL A 199 21.37 -18.47 -17.40
N ALA A 200 21.57 -17.46 -18.27
CA ALA A 200 21.62 -17.65 -19.72
C ALA A 200 22.84 -18.49 -20.17
N GLU A 201 24.00 -18.30 -19.53
CA GLU A 201 25.25 -19.01 -19.85
C GLU A 201 25.32 -20.39 -19.16
N GLY A 202 24.99 -20.46 -17.88
CA GLY A 202 25.14 -21.66 -17.05
C GLY A 202 23.93 -22.58 -17.07
N GLY A 203 22.73 -22.04 -17.32
CA GLY A 203 21.48 -22.80 -17.32
C GLY A 203 20.96 -23.21 -15.94
N GLU A 204 21.59 -22.76 -14.85
CA GLU A 204 21.10 -22.95 -13.49
C GLU A 204 20.07 -21.86 -13.16
N PRO A 205 18.84 -22.22 -12.73
CA PRO A 205 17.81 -21.24 -12.44
C PRO A 205 18.01 -20.57 -11.08
N ILE A 206 17.55 -19.32 -10.96
CA ILE A 206 17.44 -18.61 -9.69
C ILE A 206 15.97 -18.68 -9.26
N VAL A 207 15.69 -19.16 -8.05
CA VAL A 207 14.30 -19.37 -7.60
C VAL A 207 14.08 -18.69 -6.26
N GLY A 208 13.06 -17.85 -6.17
CA GLY A 208 12.61 -17.20 -4.94
C GLY A 208 13.65 -16.26 -4.30
N ALA A 209 14.49 -15.61 -5.11
CA ALA A 209 15.47 -14.66 -4.61
C ALA A 209 14.74 -13.39 -4.15
N VAL A 210 14.80 -13.11 -2.85
CA VAL A 210 14.19 -11.92 -2.25
C VAL A 210 15.22 -10.79 -2.16
N GLU A 211 14.86 -9.63 -2.68
CA GLU A 211 15.71 -8.43 -2.69
C GLU A 211 14.88 -7.18 -2.41
N ARG A 212 15.51 -6.16 -1.82
CA ARG A 212 14.85 -4.88 -1.57
C ARG A 212 15.10 -3.96 -2.77
N PHE A 213 14.04 -3.38 -3.29
CA PHE A 213 14.04 -2.43 -4.39
C PHE A 213 13.57 -1.06 -3.85
N GLY A 214 14.25 0.03 -4.21
CA GLY A 214 13.96 1.37 -3.70
C GLY A 214 14.50 1.64 -2.28
N HIS A 215 14.39 2.91 -1.88
CA HIS A 215 14.82 3.44 -0.58
C HIS A 215 13.73 4.29 0.06
N GLY A 216 13.74 4.38 1.40
CA GLY A 216 12.76 5.17 2.15
C GLY A 216 11.35 4.58 2.11
N GLU A 217 10.33 5.44 2.12
CA GLU A 217 8.90 5.05 2.16
C GLU A 217 8.42 4.32 0.89
N GLY A 218 9.18 4.39 -0.22
CA GLY A 218 8.89 3.67 -1.47
C GLY A 218 9.60 2.32 -1.61
N ALA A 219 10.31 1.84 -0.58
CA ALA A 219 11.04 0.59 -0.66
C ALA A 219 10.10 -0.63 -0.63
N ALA A 220 10.29 -1.55 -1.56
CA ALA A 220 9.54 -2.80 -1.64
C ALA A 220 10.45 -4.02 -1.53
N TRP A 221 9.94 -5.12 -0.98
CA TRP A 221 10.59 -6.42 -1.07
C TRP A 221 10.04 -7.15 -2.28
N LEU A 222 10.91 -7.49 -3.22
CA LEU A 222 10.56 -8.17 -4.45
C LEU A 222 11.17 -9.57 -4.43
N GLU A 223 10.36 -10.58 -4.73
CA GLU A 223 10.80 -11.95 -4.93
C GLU A 223 10.90 -12.24 -6.42
N ARG A 224 12.08 -12.68 -6.85
CA ARG A 224 12.43 -12.90 -8.25
C ARG A 224 12.80 -14.34 -8.51
N THR A 225 12.26 -14.89 -9.59
CA THR A 225 12.59 -16.22 -10.11
C THR A 225 12.95 -16.11 -11.58
N ILE A 226 14.05 -16.72 -12.01
CA ILE A 226 14.61 -16.66 -13.36
C ILE A 226 14.91 -18.08 -13.83
N TYR A 227 14.32 -18.47 -14.96
CA TYR A 227 14.56 -19.73 -15.64
C TYR A 227 15.29 -19.51 -16.97
N PRO A 228 16.16 -20.45 -17.39
CA PRO A 228 16.75 -20.41 -18.72
C PRO A 228 15.67 -20.66 -19.78
N TRP A 229 15.60 -19.77 -20.77
CA TRP A 229 14.69 -19.92 -21.90
C TRP A 229 15.34 -20.79 -22.97
N ARG A 230 14.73 -21.93 -23.30
CA ARG A 230 15.28 -22.90 -24.26
C ARG A 230 14.42 -23.02 -25.51
N VAL A 231 15.09 -23.00 -26.67
CA VAL A 231 14.53 -23.32 -27.98
C VAL A 231 15.40 -24.41 -28.59
N ASP A 232 14.78 -25.52 -28.99
CA ASP A 232 15.47 -26.71 -29.54
C ASP A 232 16.65 -27.22 -28.69
N GLY A 233 16.53 -27.10 -27.37
CA GLY A 233 17.55 -27.54 -26.40
C GLY A 233 18.69 -26.55 -26.15
N SER A 234 18.78 -25.47 -26.94
CA SER A 234 19.75 -24.38 -26.74
C SER A 234 19.14 -23.28 -25.88
N ILE A 235 19.92 -22.70 -24.96
CA ILE A 235 19.48 -21.52 -24.20
C ILE A 235 19.59 -20.30 -25.10
N VAL A 236 18.49 -19.57 -25.26
CA VAL A 236 18.40 -18.35 -26.09
C VAL A 236 18.22 -17.08 -25.25
N GLY A 237 18.13 -17.22 -23.92
CA GLY A 237 17.93 -16.13 -22.99
C GLY A 237 17.33 -16.60 -21.67
N VAL A 238 16.54 -15.76 -21.01
CA VAL A 238 15.89 -16.07 -19.73
C VAL A 238 14.42 -15.63 -19.71
N VAL A 239 13.61 -16.36 -18.95
CA VAL A 239 12.26 -15.94 -18.55
C VAL A 239 12.27 -15.71 -17.05
N GLY A 240 11.83 -14.53 -16.63
CA GLY A 240 11.75 -14.15 -15.23
C GLY A 240 10.35 -13.78 -14.78
N ILE A 241 10.10 -13.97 -13.49
CA ILE A 241 8.91 -13.51 -12.79
C ILE A 241 9.33 -12.78 -11.52
N GLU A 242 8.67 -11.66 -11.25
CA GLU A 242 8.91 -10.81 -10.12
C GLU A 242 7.58 -10.49 -9.43
N ARG A 243 7.56 -10.64 -8.11
CA ARG A 243 6.37 -10.37 -7.30
C ARG A 243 6.73 -9.53 -6.09
N SER A 244 5.84 -8.62 -5.69
CA SER A 244 5.96 -7.95 -4.40
C SER A 244 5.66 -8.92 -3.26
N VAL A 245 6.56 -8.97 -2.29
CA VAL A 245 6.43 -9.73 -1.04
C VAL A 245 6.57 -8.84 0.18
N THR A 246 6.49 -7.52 0.03
CA THR A 246 6.63 -6.54 1.13
C THR A 246 5.77 -6.88 2.34
N GLU A 247 4.45 -7.00 2.15
CA GLU A 247 3.51 -7.32 3.24
C GLU A 247 3.85 -8.65 3.95
N ARG A 248 4.18 -9.68 3.16
CA ARG A 248 4.55 -11.00 3.68
C ARG A 248 5.89 -10.95 4.42
N HIS A 249 6.84 -10.18 3.92
CA HIS A 249 8.15 -9.98 4.54
C HIS A 249 8.01 -9.22 5.85
N ASP A 250 7.25 -8.13 5.88
CA ASP A 250 7.05 -7.30 7.08
C ASP A 250 6.29 -8.05 8.17
N THR A 251 5.26 -8.80 7.79
CA THR A 251 4.55 -9.70 8.71
C THR A 251 5.50 -10.73 9.31
N ARG A 252 6.35 -11.35 8.48
CA ARG A 252 7.34 -12.34 8.94
C ARG A 252 8.40 -11.70 9.82
N ALA A 253 8.90 -10.51 9.49
CA ALA A 253 9.88 -9.78 10.27
C ALA A 253 9.31 -9.35 11.63
N ALA A 254 8.06 -8.91 11.68
CA ALA A 254 7.35 -8.60 12.92
C ALA A 254 7.17 -9.85 13.79
N MET A 255 6.79 -10.99 13.20
CA MET A 255 6.69 -12.27 13.91
C MET A 255 8.04 -12.76 14.42
N GLN A 256 9.11 -12.63 13.63
CA GLN A 256 10.45 -13.02 14.06
C GLN A 256 10.95 -12.14 15.20
N THR A 257 10.70 -10.83 15.12
CA THR A 257 11.02 -9.88 16.20
C THR A 257 10.30 -10.25 17.50
N ARG A 258 9.04 -10.72 17.42
CA ARG A 258 8.29 -11.23 18.57
C ARG A 258 8.90 -12.52 19.13
N ILE A 259 9.28 -13.48 18.27
CA ILE A 259 9.93 -14.72 18.69
C ILE A 259 11.27 -14.43 19.37
N ASP A 260 12.13 -13.61 18.75
CA ASP A 260 13.43 -13.24 19.29
C ASP A 260 13.30 -12.50 20.64
N ARG A 261 12.23 -11.71 20.81
CA ARG A 261 11.92 -11.06 22.08
C ARG A 261 11.51 -12.08 23.13
N LEU A 262 10.72 -13.11 22.77
CA LEU A 262 10.29 -14.19 23.66
C LEU A 262 11.46 -15.09 24.08
N GLU A 263 12.38 -15.40 23.17
CA GLU A 263 13.58 -16.19 23.45
C GLU A 263 14.55 -15.43 24.35
N ARG A 264 14.81 -14.15 24.06
CA ARG A 264 15.61 -13.27 24.93
C ARG A 264 14.97 -13.12 26.30
N PHE A 265 13.65 -13.01 26.36
CA PHE A 265 12.90 -12.95 27.61
C PHE A 265 13.03 -14.24 28.43
N THR A 266 12.88 -15.40 27.80
CA THR A 266 12.98 -16.70 28.47
C THR A 266 14.38 -16.91 29.07
N SER A 267 15.43 -16.51 28.33
CA SER A 267 16.81 -16.57 28.82
C SER A 267 17.04 -15.59 29.97
N TYR A 268 16.54 -14.35 29.86
CA TYR A 268 16.67 -13.32 30.90
C TYR A 268 15.99 -13.75 32.20
N VAL A 269 14.74 -14.19 32.14
CA VAL A 269 13.95 -14.64 33.30
C VAL A 269 14.61 -15.81 34.02
N SER A 270 15.14 -16.78 33.26
CA SER A 270 15.83 -17.93 33.83
C SER A 270 17.10 -17.56 34.59
N GLN A 271 17.79 -16.51 34.17
CA GLN A 271 18.99 -16.00 34.83
C GLN A 271 18.64 -15.13 36.04
N GLU A 272 17.65 -14.26 35.90
CA GLU A 272 17.20 -13.34 36.95
C GLU A 272 16.51 -14.05 38.11
N LEU A 273 15.79 -15.15 37.89
CA LEU A 273 15.21 -15.97 38.98
C LEU A 273 16.25 -16.89 39.64
N ARG A 274 17.27 -17.32 38.91
CA ARG A 274 18.32 -18.20 39.44
C ARG A 274 19.18 -17.48 40.49
N SER A 275 19.48 -16.20 40.28
CA SER A 275 20.30 -15.39 41.18
C SER A 275 19.72 -15.28 42.60
N PRO A 276 18.47 -14.84 42.84
CA PRO A 276 17.90 -14.78 44.18
C PRO A 276 17.69 -16.17 44.78
N LEU A 277 17.35 -17.20 43.98
CA LEU A 277 17.28 -18.58 44.48
C LEU A 277 18.61 -19.08 45.04
N GLN A 278 19.74 -18.72 44.42
CA GLN A 278 21.08 -19.05 44.94
C GLN A 278 21.39 -18.32 46.26
N VAL A 279 20.92 -17.09 46.41
CA VAL A 279 21.05 -16.33 47.67
C VAL A 279 20.21 -16.97 48.76
N VAL A 280 18.98 -17.40 48.44
CA VAL A 280 18.12 -18.12 49.38
C VAL A 280 18.78 -19.41 49.84
N ASP A 281 19.32 -20.21 48.92
CA ASP A 281 19.98 -21.48 49.25
C ASP A 281 21.24 -21.27 50.13
N ALA A 282 22.03 -20.22 49.86
CA ALA A 282 23.26 -19.95 50.59
C ALA A 282 23.06 -19.44 52.03
N TYR A 283 21.97 -18.73 52.31
CA TYR A 283 21.73 -18.09 53.60
C TYR A 283 20.68 -18.80 54.47
N LEU A 284 19.99 -19.82 53.94
CA LEU A 284 18.93 -20.55 54.63
C LEU A 284 19.37 -21.15 55.98
N ASP A 285 20.50 -21.86 55.98
CA ASP A 285 21.02 -22.55 57.17
C ASP A 285 21.47 -21.57 58.26
N LEU A 286 22.01 -20.41 57.87
CA LEU A 286 22.47 -19.36 58.79
C LEU A 286 21.27 -18.64 59.44
N ALA A 287 20.23 -18.36 58.67
CA ALA A 287 19.00 -17.79 59.20
C ALA A 287 18.31 -18.77 60.18
N TRP A 288 18.29 -20.07 59.88
CA TRP A 288 17.79 -21.10 60.81
C TRP A 288 18.62 -21.23 62.10
N ALA A 289 19.90 -20.86 62.05
CA ALA A 289 20.75 -20.76 63.24
C ALA A 289 20.49 -19.48 64.08
N GLY A 290 19.61 -18.59 63.62
CA GLY A 290 19.21 -17.36 64.33
C GLY A 290 20.02 -16.11 63.96
N ASP A 291 20.71 -16.11 62.82
CA ASP A 291 21.40 -14.91 62.32
C ASP A 291 20.39 -13.93 61.69
N GLU A 292 20.19 -12.78 62.34
CA GLU A 292 19.26 -11.73 61.88
C GLU A 292 19.68 -11.13 60.52
N VAL A 293 20.98 -11.01 60.25
CA VAL A 293 21.48 -10.46 58.97
C VAL A 293 21.21 -11.43 57.82
N ALA A 294 21.29 -12.74 58.09
CA ALA A 294 20.90 -13.76 57.12
C ALA A 294 19.38 -13.75 56.84
N PHE A 295 18.57 -13.44 57.87
CA PHE A 295 17.13 -13.27 57.73
C PHE A 295 16.77 -12.08 56.82
N ASP A 296 17.43 -10.94 56.99
CA ASP A 296 17.23 -9.76 56.14
C ASP A 296 17.59 -10.05 54.67
N ARG A 297 18.70 -10.77 54.44
CA ARG A 297 19.13 -11.19 53.10
C ARG A 297 18.16 -12.15 52.42
N LEU A 298 17.54 -13.05 53.19
CA LEU A 298 16.49 -13.94 52.69
C LEU A 298 15.22 -13.17 52.33
N ALA A 299 14.81 -12.22 53.18
CA ALA A 299 13.64 -11.38 52.90
C ALA A 299 13.84 -10.59 51.61
N GLU A 300 14.99 -9.93 51.44
CA GLU A 300 15.33 -9.14 50.24
C GLU A 300 15.36 -10.02 48.97
N ALA A 301 15.95 -11.21 49.03
CA ALA A 301 15.97 -12.13 47.90
C ALA A 301 14.57 -12.66 47.54
N THR A 302 13.70 -12.83 48.53
CA THR A 302 12.32 -13.33 48.34
C THR A 302 11.39 -12.23 47.80
N ASP A 303 11.51 -11.01 48.31
CA ASP A 303 10.80 -9.83 47.79
C ASP A 303 11.20 -9.56 46.34
N ARG A 304 12.49 -9.69 46.01
CA ARG A 304 12.97 -9.57 44.63
C ARG A 304 12.39 -10.64 43.71
N MET A 305 12.19 -11.87 44.19
CA MET A 305 11.50 -12.91 43.40
C MET A 305 10.03 -12.58 43.18
N ALA A 306 9.35 -12.03 44.18
CA ALA A 306 7.96 -11.60 44.04
C ALA A 306 7.82 -10.48 42.98
N GLU A 307 8.72 -9.49 42.98
CA GLU A 307 8.74 -8.43 41.96
C GLU A 307 8.94 -8.97 40.54
N LEU A 308 9.84 -9.96 40.37
CA LEU A 308 10.10 -10.58 39.07
C LEU A 308 8.91 -11.41 38.58
N VAL A 309 8.22 -12.13 39.48
CA VAL A 309 7.01 -12.90 39.17
C VAL A 309 5.86 -11.97 38.80
N ASP A 310 5.64 -10.88 39.53
CA ASP A 310 4.63 -9.87 39.19
C ASP A 310 4.90 -9.24 37.82
N ALA A 311 6.17 -8.98 37.48
CA ALA A 311 6.56 -8.47 36.16
C ALA A 311 6.31 -9.51 35.04
N LEU A 312 6.49 -10.80 35.32
CA LEU A 312 6.18 -11.91 34.42
C LEU A 312 4.69 -12.06 34.16
N GLU A 313 3.87 -11.98 35.20
CA GLU A 313 2.40 -12.07 35.10
C GLU A 313 1.85 -10.93 34.22
N ARG A 314 2.36 -9.70 34.39
CA ARG A 314 1.99 -8.55 33.54
C ARG A 314 2.35 -8.73 32.07
N LEU A 315 3.41 -9.49 31.76
CA LEU A 315 3.83 -9.75 30.37
C LEU A 315 3.00 -10.87 29.72
N VAL A 316 2.55 -11.86 30.51
CA VAL A 316 1.76 -13.01 30.05
C VAL A 316 0.27 -12.67 29.94
N ASP A 317 -0.27 -11.78 30.80
CA ASP A 317 -1.65 -11.31 30.73
C ASP A 317 -1.95 -10.38 29.53
N GLY A 318 -0.95 -10.09 28.69
CA GLY A 318 -1.08 -9.32 27.46
C GLY A 318 -1.97 -9.91 26.36
N GLN A 319 -2.75 -10.96 26.62
CA GLN A 319 -3.75 -11.49 25.66
C GLN A 319 -5.21 -11.09 25.95
N HIS A 320 -5.53 -10.46 27.09
CA HIS A 320 -6.91 -10.01 27.37
C HIS A 320 -6.94 -8.68 28.14
N VAL A 321 -6.42 -7.62 27.53
CA VAL A 321 -6.65 -6.25 28.02
C VAL A 321 -7.27 -5.45 26.88
N ASP A 322 -8.35 -4.72 27.19
CA ASP A 322 -9.00 -3.74 26.29
C ASP A 322 -7.96 -3.02 25.42
N ILE A 323 -7.85 -3.43 24.15
CA ILE A 323 -6.81 -3.02 23.21
C ILE A 323 -6.81 -1.48 23.02
N GLU A 324 -7.94 -0.84 23.30
CA GLU A 324 -8.12 0.62 23.25
C GLU A 324 -7.39 1.36 24.39
N ARG A 325 -7.21 0.76 25.58
CA ARG A 325 -6.57 1.42 26.73
C ARG A 325 -5.06 1.27 26.76
N THR A 326 -4.50 0.29 26.05
CA THR A 326 -3.07 -0.01 26.03
C THR A 326 -2.28 0.81 25.00
N GLN A 327 -2.96 1.55 24.11
CA GLN A 327 -2.31 2.34 23.06
C GLN A 327 -2.34 3.86 23.31
N THR A 328 -2.98 4.32 24.38
CA THR A 328 -2.98 5.74 24.76
C THR A 328 -2.43 5.93 26.16
N ALA A 329 -1.55 6.91 26.33
CA ALA A 329 -0.87 7.20 27.59
C ALA A 329 -1.33 8.55 28.14
N ARG A 330 -1.77 8.58 29.42
CA ARG A 330 -2.08 9.82 30.13
C ARG A 330 -0.79 10.50 30.59
N ILE A 331 -0.19 11.28 29.69
CA ILE A 331 1.17 11.83 29.85
C ILE A 331 1.32 12.65 31.14
N ALA A 332 0.31 13.45 31.53
CA ALA A 332 0.35 14.26 32.73
C ALA A 332 0.40 13.42 34.02
N ALA A 333 -0.34 12.30 34.05
CA ALA A 333 -0.32 11.38 35.18
C ALA A 333 1.03 10.64 35.26
N ILE A 334 1.50 10.09 34.14
CA ILE A 334 2.78 9.38 34.07
C ILE A 334 3.93 10.29 34.48
N ALA A 335 3.96 11.54 34.01
CA ALA A 335 4.99 12.50 34.37
C ALA A 335 5.07 12.75 35.88
N ARG A 336 3.92 12.91 36.54
CA ARG A 336 3.88 13.08 37.99
C ARG A 336 4.37 11.84 38.71
N ASP A 337 3.93 10.66 38.30
CA ASP A 337 4.35 9.39 38.88
C ASP A 337 5.86 9.20 38.76
N VAL A 338 6.42 9.39 37.57
CA VAL A 338 7.86 9.30 37.33
C VAL A 338 8.62 10.33 38.18
N TRP A 339 8.12 11.56 38.28
CA TRP A 339 8.74 12.60 39.09
C TRP A 339 8.77 12.26 40.58
N THR A 340 7.78 11.53 41.10
CA THR A 340 7.83 11.09 42.51
C THR A 340 9.00 10.16 42.81
N VAL A 341 9.47 9.42 41.81
CA VAL A 341 10.58 8.47 41.93
C VAL A 341 11.91 9.15 41.63
N VAL A 342 12.01 9.85 40.49
CA VAL A 342 13.26 10.46 40.02
C VAL A 342 13.59 11.77 40.74
N GLY A 343 12.56 12.56 41.08
CA GLY A 343 12.71 13.92 41.60
C GLY A 343 12.83 14.03 43.12
N ASP A 344 12.88 12.93 43.88
CA ASP A 344 12.72 12.87 45.35
C ASP A 344 13.49 13.97 46.11
N ARG A 345 12.77 15.06 46.43
CA ARG A 345 13.24 16.28 47.14
C ARG A 345 14.32 17.10 46.44
N ARG A 346 14.65 16.81 45.19
CA ARG A 346 15.66 17.53 44.40
C ARG A 346 15.09 18.68 43.58
N GLY A 347 13.77 18.82 43.50
CA GLY A 347 13.15 19.85 42.67
C GLY A 347 11.62 19.86 42.66
N SER A 348 11.06 20.62 41.72
CA SER A 348 9.63 20.68 41.43
C SER A 348 9.34 20.43 39.95
N LEU A 349 8.23 19.73 39.68
CA LEU A 349 7.67 19.55 38.34
C LEU A 349 6.45 20.45 38.15
N SER A 350 6.46 21.25 37.08
CA SER A 350 5.29 21.97 36.57
C SER A 350 4.75 21.25 35.33
N VAL A 351 3.46 20.91 35.32
CA VAL A 351 2.81 20.25 34.18
C VAL A 351 1.77 21.21 33.59
N ALA A 352 2.08 21.75 32.42
CA ALA A 352 1.22 22.63 31.62
C ALA A 352 0.35 21.84 30.62
N LEU A 353 -0.16 20.69 31.06
CA LEU A 353 -1.06 19.80 30.32
C LEU A 353 -2.30 19.52 31.18
N SER A 354 -3.43 19.24 30.55
CA SER A 354 -4.62 18.75 31.26
C SER A 354 -4.33 17.40 31.92
N ASP A 355 -5.01 17.08 33.02
CA ASP A 355 -4.91 15.75 33.65
C ASP A 355 -5.40 14.63 32.72
N ASP A 356 -6.31 14.98 31.81
CA ASP A 356 -6.84 14.09 30.77
C ASP A 356 -6.01 14.11 29.47
N ALA A 357 -4.84 14.78 29.45
CA ALA A 357 -4.01 14.83 28.25
C ALA A 357 -3.52 13.43 27.87
N VAL A 358 -3.78 13.02 26.63
CA VAL A 358 -3.43 11.70 26.12
C VAL A 358 -2.52 11.78 24.91
N VAL A 359 -1.47 10.96 24.92
CA VAL A 359 -0.63 10.68 23.76
C VAL A 359 -1.08 9.37 23.15
N ASN A 360 -1.22 9.31 21.82
CA ASN A 360 -1.49 8.08 21.09
C ASN A 360 -0.21 7.24 20.96
N ALA A 361 0.25 6.72 22.10
CA ALA A 361 1.32 5.75 22.22
C ALA A 361 1.12 4.96 23.52
N PRO A 362 1.63 3.71 23.59
CA PRO A 362 1.55 2.92 24.81
C PRO A 362 2.36 3.57 25.93
N GLU A 363 1.90 3.40 27.17
CA GLU A 363 2.61 3.90 28.36
C GLU A 363 4.05 3.36 28.44
N SER A 364 4.29 2.14 27.95
CA SER A 364 5.63 1.55 27.87
C SER A 364 6.60 2.32 26.98
N THR A 365 6.11 3.18 26.09
CA THR A 365 6.92 4.10 25.28
C THR A 365 7.09 5.43 26.02
N ILE A 366 6.03 5.99 26.58
CA ILE A 366 6.05 7.33 27.20
C ILE A 366 6.81 7.37 28.53
N ARG A 367 6.61 6.36 29.40
CA ARG A 367 7.21 6.32 30.73
C ARG A 367 8.74 6.33 30.68
N PRO A 368 9.43 5.46 29.90
CA PRO A 368 10.89 5.49 29.81
C PRO A 368 11.47 6.79 29.22
N LEU A 369 10.74 7.44 28.29
CA LEU A 369 11.16 8.73 27.73
C LEU A 369 11.17 9.82 28.81
N LEU A 370 10.09 9.89 29.60
CA LEU A 370 9.99 10.86 30.71
C LEU A 370 11.00 10.56 31.81
N GLU A 371 11.22 9.29 32.16
CA GLU A 371 12.29 8.87 33.08
C GLU A 371 13.64 9.41 32.63
N ALA A 372 14.01 9.15 31.37
CA ALA A 372 15.28 9.62 30.83
C ALA A 372 15.40 11.15 30.85
N PHE A 373 14.38 11.90 30.43
CA PHE A 373 14.43 13.36 30.44
C PHE A 373 14.54 13.95 31.85
N PHE A 374 13.83 13.37 32.83
CA PHE A 374 13.88 13.82 34.21
C PHE A 374 15.19 13.43 34.89
N GLU A 375 15.74 12.25 34.61
CA GLU A 375 17.07 11.84 35.07
C GLU A 375 18.15 12.79 34.53
N THR A 376 18.09 13.12 33.24
CA THR A 376 19.00 14.12 32.65
C THR A 376 18.86 15.48 33.34
N ALA A 377 17.63 15.93 33.62
CA ALA A 377 17.40 17.21 34.30
C ALA A 377 17.97 17.24 35.73
N VAL A 378 17.83 16.14 36.48
CA VAL A 378 18.38 15.99 37.82
C VAL A 378 19.91 15.92 37.78
N ALA A 379 20.47 15.08 36.90
CA ALA A 379 21.91 14.90 36.76
C ALA A 379 22.64 16.20 36.35
N ALA A 380 22.02 17.02 35.49
CA ALA A 380 22.59 18.30 35.06
C ALA A 380 22.71 19.34 36.20
N ASN A 381 22.00 19.13 37.32
CA ASN A 381 21.98 20.04 38.47
C ASN A 381 22.65 19.45 39.71
N ASP A 382 23.08 18.18 39.67
CA ASP A 382 23.89 17.54 40.71
C ASP A 382 25.38 17.87 40.48
N ARG A 383 25.98 18.72 41.33
CA ARG A 383 27.42 19.03 41.28
C ARG A 383 28.25 17.95 42.00
N PRO A 384 29.44 17.56 41.48
CA PRO A 384 30.30 16.57 42.12
C PRO A 384 30.94 17.04 43.45
N ASP A 385 31.07 18.35 43.65
CA ASP A 385 31.67 18.91 44.86
C ASP A 385 30.57 19.26 45.86
N GLY A 386 30.55 18.58 47.01
CA GLY A 386 29.60 18.71 48.13
C GLY A 386 29.57 20.09 48.82
N GLY A 387 29.48 21.17 48.06
CA GLY A 387 29.10 22.51 48.50
C GLY A 387 27.62 22.54 48.86
N ARG A 388 27.34 23.12 50.03
CA ARG A 388 26.12 22.95 50.84
C ARG A 388 24.79 23.49 50.29
N GLU A 389 24.64 23.73 49.00
CA GLU A 389 23.37 24.14 48.40
C GLU A 389 23.12 23.39 47.09
N SER A 390 22.57 22.18 47.18
CA SER A 390 21.85 21.55 46.07
C SER A 390 20.74 22.51 45.66
N ARG A 391 20.83 23.09 44.47
CA ARG A 391 19.76 23.97 43.94
C ARG A 391 18.59 23.10 43.54
N SER A 392 17.39 23.53 43.89
CA SER A 392 16.15 22.88 43.46
C SER A 392 16.05 22.91 41.94
N VAL A 393 15.88 21.73 41.32
CA VAL A 393 15.64 21.60 39.88
C VAL A 393 14.20 21.99 39.57
N GLU A 394 14.01 22.89 38.63
CA GLU A 394 12.68 23.21 38.10
C GLU A 394 12.55 22.58 36.71
N VAL A 395 11.59 21.67 36.58
CA VAL A 395 11.27 20.98 35.32
C VAL A 395 9.86 21.37 34.90
N SER A 396 9.68 21.68 33.62
CA SER A 396 8.39 21.96 33.02
C SER A 396 8.08 20.95 31.91
N LEU A 397 6.84 20.46 31.88
CA LEU A 397 6.29 19.62 30.82
C LEU A 397 5.09 20.33 30.20
N GLY A 398 5.09 20.52 28.88
CA GLY A 398 4.01 21.22 28.19
C GLY A 398 3.71 20.67 26.80
N ALA A 399 2.60 21.13 26.22
CA ALA A 399 2.19 20.78 24.85
C ALA A 399 2.97 21.58 23.80
N LEU A 400 3.21 20.94 22.66
CA LEU A 400 3.44 21.56 21.37
C LEU A 400 2.20 21.32 20.49
N ASP A 401 2.12 21.98 19.34
CA ASP A 401 1.02 21.72 18.40
C ASP A 401 1.12 20.34 17.72
N ASP A 402 2.30 19.73 17.71
CA ASP A 402 2.58 18.42 17.11
C ASP A 402 3.32 17.46 18.07
N GLY A 403 3.14 17.64 19.39
CA GLY A 403 3.77 16.79 20.40
C GLY A 403 3.89 17.46 21.76
N PHE A 404 4.99 17.23 22.47
CA PHE A 404 5.22 17.78 23.81
C PHE A 404 6.68 18.18 24.02
N TYR A 405 6.93 18.99 25.03
CA TYR A 405 8.28 19.37 25.42
C TYR A 405 8.53 19.15 26.90
N VAL A 406 9.79 18.84 27.24
CA VAL A 406 10.32 18.89 28.60
C VAL A 406 11.42 19.93 28.63
N GLU A 407 11.36 20.88 29.56
CA GLU A 407 12.43 21.86 29.74
C GLU A 407 12.87 21.95 31.21
N HIS A 408 14.15 22.26 31.42
CA HIS A 408 14.70 22.46 32.75
C HIS A 408 15.79 23.52 32.73
N ALA A 409 16.00 24.18 33.87
CA ALA A 409 17.15 25.06 34.05
C ALA A 409 18.47 24.26 34.07
N HIS A 410 19.54 24.82 33.49
CA HIS A 410 20.90 24.29 33.56
C HIS A 410 21.90 25.39 33.95
N THR A 411 22.97 25.00 34.66
CA THR A 411 23.91 25.95 35.28
C THR A 411 25.17 26.28 34.48
N ASP A 412 25.44 25.60 33.36
CA ASP A 412 26.73 25.70 32.68
C ASP A 412 26.72 26.67 31.49
N ALA A 413 27.54 27.71 31.59
CA ALA A 413 27.88 28.65 30.53
C ALA A 413 29.10 28.21 29.70
N ALA A 414 29.51 26.94 29.79
CA ALA A 414 30.68 26.41 29.09
C ALA A 414 30.25 25.27 28.16
N GLY A 415 30.44 25.48 26.86
CA GLY A 415 30.10 24.52 25.81
C GLY A 415 30.86 23.21 25.96
N ASP A 416 30.14 22.18 26.39
CA ASP A 416 30.53 20.79 26.19
C ASP A 416 29.50 20.13 25.27
N ASP A 417 30.00 19.63 24.13
CA ASP A 417 29.28 18.96 23.04
C ASP A 417 28.84 17.52 23.43
N SER A 418 28.66 17.24 24.72
CA SER A 418 28.13 15.96 25.17
C SER A 418 26.65 15.85 24.78
N GLU A 419 26.36 14.87 23.94
CA GLU A 419 25.03 14.61 23.41
C GLU A 419 24.04 14.48 24.60
N PRO A 420 23.04 15.38 24.73
CA PRO A 420 22.31 15.56 26.00
C PRO A 420 21.47 14.37 26.44
N VAL A 421 21.26 13.41 25.54
CA VAL A 421 20.30 12.32 25.70
C VAL A 421 20.97 11.03 25.26
N SER A 422 20.74 9.94 25.97
CA SER A 422 21.30 8.65 25.60
C SER A 422 20.84 8.22 24.19
N PRO A 423 21.69 7.55 23.39
CA PRO A 423 21.31 7.06 22.06
C PRO A 423 20.06 6.18 22.06
N GLY A 424 19.76 5.50 23.18
CA GLY A 424 18.57 4.67 23.36
C GLY A 424 17.25 5.45 23.37
N VAL A 425 17.26 6.69 23.87
CA VAL A 425 16.05 7.54 23.84
C VAL A 425 15.78 8.02 22.43
N ARG A 426 16.82 8.47 21.70
CA ARG A 426 16.66 8.90 20.31
C ARG A 426 16.16 7.76 19.43
N SER A 427 16.73 6.56 19.56
CA SER A 427 16.26 5.39 18.81
C SER A 427 14.82 5.00 19.18
N THR A 428 14.39 5.20 20.43
CA THR A 428 12.99 4.97 20.85
C THR A 428 12.04 5.96 20.20
N VAL A 429 12.40 7.25 20.12
CA VAL A 429 11.60 8.29 19.46
C VAL A 429 11.53 8.03 17.95
N GLU A 430 12.66 7.75 17.30
CA GLU A 430 12.72 7.46 15.86
C GLU A 430 11.94 6.20 15.49
N ALA A 431 11.93 5.16 16.35
CA ALA A 431 11.15 3.95 16.14
C ALA A 431 9.63 4.18 16.16
N GLN A 432 9.16 5.31 16.70
CA GLN A 432 7.76 5.73 16.64
C GLN A 432 7.46 6.66 15.47
N GLY A 433 8.44 6.95 14.60
CA GLY A 433 8.32 7.95 13.54
C GLY A 433 8.27 9.39 14.08
N TRP A 434 8.72 9.62 15.31
CA TRP A 434 8.77 10.94 15.94
C TRP A 434 10.14 11.58 15.76
N THR A 435 10.21 12.89 16.02
CA THR A 435 11.47 13.65 15.95
C THR A 435 11.79 14.24 17.32
N LEU A 436 13.05 14.10 17.75
CA LEU A 436 13.56 14.73 18.97
C LEU A 436 14.44 15.93 18.60
N ALA A 437 14.00 17.14 18.93
CA ALA A 437 14.82 18.34 18.87
C ALA A 437 15.32 18.71 20.27
N VAL A 438 16.60 19.04 20.38
CA VAL A 438 17.20 19.45 21.65
C VAL A 438 17.82 20.83 21.47
N SER A 439 17.49 21.75 22.37
CA SER A 439 18.04 23.10 22.38
C SER A 439 18.52 23.50 23.77
N ARG A 440 19.57 24.31 23.82
CA ARG A 440 20.08 24.93 25.04
C ARG A 440 20.27 26.41 24.77
N ALA A 441 19.49 27.24 25.44
CA ALA A 441 19.56 28.69 25.31
C ALA A 441 19.21 29.35 26.65
N ASP A 442 19.87 30.46 26.97
CA ASP A 442 19.55 31.31 28.13
C ASP A 442 19.46 30.57 29.48
N GLY A 443 20.28 29.52 29.66
CA GLY A 443 20.26 28.72 30.89
C GLY A 443 19.09 27.73 30.98
N VAL A 444 18.35 27.48 29.88
CA VAL A 444 17.30 26.47 29.76
C VAL A 444 17.70 25.42 28.74
N ALA A 445 17.58 24.15 29.12
CA ALA A 445 17.68 23.01 28.22
C ALA A 445 16.27 22.52 27.91
N ARG A 446 15.96 22.32 26.63
CA ARG A 446 14.61 21.98 26.15
C ARG A 446 14.67 20.83 25.17
N TYR A 447 13.89 19.80 25.47
CA TYR A 447 13.69 18.58 24.68
C TYR A 447 12.29 18.63 24.07
N GLU A 448 12.20 18.69 22.75
CA GLU A 448 10.93 18.72 22.03
C GLU A 448 10.74 17.39 21.29
N VAL A 449 9.70 16.65 21.67
CA VAL A 449 9.26 15.45 20.96
C VAL A 449 8.13 15.89 20.03
N ARG A 450 8.40 15.82 18.73
CA ARG A 450 7.53 16.29 17.64
C ARG A 450 7.02 15.12 16.80
N ASN A 451 6.03 15.41 15.96
CA ASN A 451 5.30 14.43 15.17
C ASN A 451 4.57 13.36 16.02
N CYS A 452 4.20 13.71 17.26
CA CYS A 452 3.55 12.83 18.22
C CYS A 452 2.09 13.25 18.39
N MET A 453 1.15 12.34 18.09
CA MET A 453 -0.30 12.60 18.25
C MET A 453 -0.65 12.84 19.72
N LEU A 454 -1.00 14.09 20.05
CA LEU A 454 -1.27 14.53 21.42
C LEU A 454 -2.63 15.23 21.47
N VAL A 455 -3.47 14.78 22.38
CA VAL A 455 -4.67 15.49 22.80
C VAL A 455 -4.35 16.22 24.10
N SER A 456 -3.96 17.48 23.98
CA SER A 456 -3.42 18.27 25.11
C SER A 456 -4.48 18.63 26.17
N ARG A 457 -5.75 18.72 25.74
CA ARG A 457 -6.89 19.04 26.59
C ARG A 457 -8.16 18.39 26.06
N THR A 458 -9.06 18.05 26.97
CA THR A 458 -10.41 17.57 26.61
C THR A 458 -11.11 18.62 25.73
N PRO A 459 -11.64 18.24 24.56
CA PRO A 459 -12.34 19.17 23.69
C PRO A 459 -13.51 19.81 24.43
N ARG A 460 -13.53 21.14 24.48
CA ARG A 460 -14.68 21.88 25.02
C ARG A 460 -15.68 22.02 23.89
N VAL A 461 -16.60 21.07 23.75
CA VAL A 461 -17.71 21.20 22.81
C VAL A 461 -18.64 22.27 23.37
N PRO A 462 -18.82 23.45 22.73
CA PRO A 462 -19.85 24.39 23.13
C PRO A 462 -21.23 23.74 22.98
N GLU A 463 -22.29 24.36 23.48
CA GLU A 463 -23.64 23.85 23.20
C GLU A 463 -23.94 24.06 21.70
N LEU A 464 -23.71 23.01 20.91
CA LEU A 464 -23.98 22.97 19.47
C LEU A 464 -25.42 22.50 19.26
N CYS A 465 -26.27 23.37 18.73
CA CYS A 465 -27.72 23.15 18.65
C CYS A 465 -28.30 23.43 17.25
N ALA A 466 -27.53 24.01 16.34
CA ALA A 466 -27.95 24.23 14.96
C ALA A 466 -27.37 23.15 14.04
N ASP A 467 -28.24 22.45 13.30
CA ASP A 467 -27.84 21.51 12.25
C ASP A 467 -27.53 22.24 10.95
N ARG A 468 -26.41 21.89 10.31
CA ARG A 468 -25.99 22.40 9.00
C ARG A 468 -25.93 21.26 7.99
N THR A 469 -26.47 21.50 6.80
CA THR A 469 -26.33 20.59 5.66
C THR A 469 -25.11 20.97 4.83
N LEU A 470 -24.41 19.99 4.26
CA LEU A 470 -23.39 20.25 3.24
C LEU A 470 -24.10 20.77 1.98
N ASP A 471 -23.72 21.96 1.53
CA ASP A 471 -24.40 22.70 0.45
C ASP A 471 -23.45 23.14 -0.67
N GLY A 472 -22.15 22.89 -0.52
CA GLY A 472 -21.13 23.10 -1.54
C GLY A 472 -20.36 21.83 -1.89
N SER A 473 -19.81 21.78 -3.09
CA SER A 473 -18.80 20.80 -3.47
C SER A 473 -17.73 21.43 -4.35
N THR A 474 -16.50 20.92 -4.26
CA THR A 474 -15.40 21.32 -5.13
C THR A 474 -14.38 20.21 -5.23
N THR A 475 -13.69 20.16 -6.36
CA THR A 475 -12.42 19.44 -6.45
C THR A 475 -11.32 20.35 -5.91
N VAL A 476 -10.49 19.83 -5.01
CA VAL A 476 -9.29 20.48 -4.48
C VAL A 476 -8.07 19.82 -5.15
N GLY A 477 -7.33 20.59 -5.95
CA GLY A 477 -6.26 20.11 -6.83
C GLY A 477 -6.45 20.60 -8.28
N ASN A 478 -5.57 20.17 -9.21
CA ASN A 478 -5.63 20.57 -10.63
C ASN A 478 -6.90 20.03 -11.33
N ASP A 479 -7.46 20.82 -12.26
CA ASP A 479 -8.88 20.93 -12.63
C ASP A 479 -9.29 20.18 -13.92
N GLN A 480 -8.44 19.31 -14.46
CA GLN A 480 -8.72 18.68 -15.77
C GLN A 480 -9.92 17.70 -15.76
N PHE A 481 -10.30 17.15 -14.60
CA PHE A 481 -11.48 16.28 -14.46
C PHE A 481 -12.15 16.53 -13.10
N GLU A 482 -13.38 17.03 -13.11
CA GLU A 482 -14.16 17.24 -11.88
C GLU A 482 -14.58 15.92 -11.24
N GLY A 483 -14.53 15.88 -9.91
CA GLY A 483 -15.17 14.83 -9.14
C GLY A 483 -16.69 14.96 -9.16
N ARG A 484 -17.38 14.04 -8.48
CA ARG A 484 -18.84 14.03 -8.42
C ARG A 484 -19.32 13.79 -7.00
N VAL A 485 -20.29 14.59 -6.58
CA VAL A 485 -21.06 14.38 -5.35
C VAL A 485 -22.49 14.01 -5.73
N ALA A 486 -23.01 12.93 -5.15
CA ALA A 486 -24.39 12.50 -5.29
C ALA A 486 -24.99 12.19 -3.91
N VAL A 487 -26.22 12.64 -3.68
CA VAL A 487 -26.95 12.44 -2.42
C VAL A 487 -28.24 11.70 -2.70
N ASP A 488 -28.47 10.60 -2.00
CA ASP A 488 -29.70 9.80 -2.04
C ASP A 488 -30.17 9.50 -0.62
N GLY A 489 -31.19 10.23 -0.15
CA GLY A 489 -31.63 10.17 1.24
C GLY A 489 -30.56 10.66 2.22
N ASP A 490 -30.11 9.78 3.11
CA ASP A 490 -29.04 10.01 4.10
C ASP A 490 -27.64 9.63 3.58
N ARG A 491 -27.57 9.07 2.36
CA ARG A 491 -26.35 8.54 1.78
C ARG A 491 -25.66 9.56 0.88
N TRP A 492 -24.38 9.78 1.13
CA TRP A 492 -23.49 10.62 0.34
C TRP A 492 -22.51 9.75 -0.43
N THR A 493 -22.47 9.92 -1.75
CA THR A 493 -21.48 9.28 -2.62
C THR A 493 -20.57 10.35 -3.19
N LEU A 494 -19.28 10.27 -2.90
CA LEU A 494 -18.25 11.15 -3.44
C LEU A 494 -17.34 10.33 -4.35
N SER A 495 -17.03 10.86 -5.52
CA SER A 495 -16.08 10.26 -6.45
C SER A 495 -15.02 11.27 -6.82
N SER A 496 -13.74 10.90 -6.70
CA SER A 496 -12.64 11.74 -7.17
C SER A 496 -12.65 11.89 -8.70
N GLY A 497 -12.08 12.99 -9.19
CA GLY A 497 -11.75 13.15 -10.61
C GLY A 497 -10.64 12.19 -11.04
N ARG A 498 -10.56 11.85 -12.35
CA ARG A 498 -9.44 11.04 -12.90
C ARG A 498 -8.19 11.91 -12.99
N SER A 499 -7.00 11.33 -12.78
CA SER A 499 -5.70 12.03 -12.92
C SER A 499 -4.73 11.26 -13.80
N SER A 500 -3.94 11.99 -14.60
CA SER A 500 -2.73 11.53 -15.28
C SER A 500 -1.44 12.02 -14.62
N ASP A 501 -1.52 12.94 -13.66
CA ASP A 501 -0.36 13.67 -13.10
C ASP A 501 -0.13 13.30 -11.62
N GLU A 502 1.14 13.36 -11.20
CA GLU A 502 1.56 13.21 -9.81
C GLU A 502 1.10 14.41 -8.98
N GLY A 503 0.09 14.21 -8.13
CA GLY A 503 -0.44 15.22 -7.23
C GLY A 503 -1.72 14.75 -6.56
N GLN A 504 -1.84 15.00 -5.26
CA GLN A 504 -3.00 14.58 -4.47
C GLN A 504 -4.24 15.38 -4.89
N ARG A 505 -5.29 14.68 -5.29
CA ARG A 505 -6.59 15.28 -5.65
C ARG A 505 -7.62 14.82 -4.66
N SER A 506 -8.47 15.74 -4.23
CA SER A 506 -9.59 15.40 -3.37
C SER A 506 -10.89 16.02 -3.85
N GLU A 507 -11.95 15.22 -3.86
CA GLU A 507 -13.31 15.75 -4.01
C GLU A 507 -13.85 16.05 -2.62
N PHE A 508 -14.34 17.27 -2.43
CA PHE A 508 -14.72 17.81 -1.12
C PHE A 508 -16.15 18.34 -1.14
N ALA A 509 -17.06 17.68 -0.42
CA ALA A 509 -18.42 18.14 -0.19
C ALA A 509 -18.51 18.80 1.18
N TYR A 510 -18.87 20.08 1.25
CA TYR A 510 -18.63 20.91 2.42
C TYR A 510 -19.81 21.81 2.80
N ALA A 511 -19.78 22.31 4.04
CA ALA A 511 -20.51 23.47 4.53
C ALA A 511 -19.53 24.54 5.00
N ALA A 512 -19.85 25.80 4.75
CA ALA A 512 -19.12 26.93 5.34
C ALA A 512 -19.62 27.19 6.77
N VAL A 513 -18.71 27.32 7.72
CA VAL A 513 -19.02 27.55 9.14
C VAL A 513 -18.19 28.70 9.70
N ASP A 514 -18.84 29.55 10.48
CA ASP A 514 -18.22 30.70 11.14
C ASP A 514 -18.14 30.38 12.65
N GLY A 515 -16.99 29.91 13.13
CA GLY A 515 -16.76 29.57 14.55
C GLY A 515 -16.84 28.08 14.88
N PRO A 516 -17.11 27.72 16.16
CA PRO A 516 -17.04 26.34 16.63
C PRO A 516 -18.00 25.40 15.90
N VAL A 517 -17.52 24.19 15.60
CA VAL A 517 -18.26 23.18 14.85
C VAL A 517 -17.89 21.77 15.30
N GLU A 518 -18.86 20.86 15.25
CA GLU A 518 -18.63 19.42 15.29
C GLU A 518 -19.18 18.78 14.04
N MET A 519 -18.37 17.97 13.37
CA MET A 519 -18.81 17.11 12.27
C MET A 519 -18.58 15.65 12.63
N THR A 520 -19.58 14.82 12.34
CA THR A 520 -19.48 13.35 12.40
C THR A 520 -19.96 12.74 11.10
N ALA A 521 -19.36 11.62 10.70
CA ALA A 521 -19.86 10.80 9.61
C ALA A 521 -19.38 9.35 9.77
N ARG A 522 -20.14 8.41 9.19
CA ARG A 522 -19.69 7.03 9.01
C ARG A 522 -19.31 6.78 7.55
N LEU A 523 -18.10 6.27 7.34
CA LEU A 523 -17.64 5.75 6.06
C LEU A 523 -18.08 4.30 5.90
N ARG A 524 -19.05 4.05 5.01
CA ARG A 524 -19.55 2.70 4.71
C ARG A 524 -18.62 1.93 3.80
N ARG A 525 -18.13 2.62 2.77
CA ARG A 525 -17.43 1.98 1.67
C ARG A 525 -16.43 2.92 1.05
N LEU A 526 -15.30 2.36 0.64
CA LEU A 526 -14.26 3.00 -0.15
C LEU A 526 -13.90 2.01 -1.26
N ASP A 527 -14.15 2.39 -2.51
CA ASP A 527 -14.04 1.57 -3.71
C ASP A 527 -13.01 2.13 -4.69
N GLU A 528 -12.39 1.22 -5.45
CA GLU A 528 -11.49 1.53 -6.58
C GLU A 528 -10.43 2.58 -6.24
N ALA A 529 -9.70 2.29 -5.16
CA ALA A 529 -8.67 3.14 -4.60
C ALA A 529 -7.28 2.51 -4.83
N GLY A 530 -6.28 3.33 -5.15
CA GLY A 530 -4.89 2.97 -4.90
C GLY A 530 -4.65 2.76 -3.39
N PRO A 531 -3.55 2.11 -2.98
CA PRO A 531 -3.30 1.80 -1.56
C PRO A 531 -3.33 3.03 -0.64
N ASP A 532 -2.98 4.20 -1.18
CA ASP A 532 -2.91 5.47 -0.46
C ASP A 532 -4.17 6.35 -0.60
N SER A 533 -5.19 5.92 -1.34
CA SER A 533 -6.43 6.70 -1.42
C SER A 533 -7.13 6.66 -0.06
N THR A 534 -7.72 7.79 0.33
CA THR A 534 -8.39 7.94 1.63
C THR A 534 -9.75 8.57 1.49
N ALA A 535 -10.68 8.18 2.35
CA ALA A 535 -11.95 8.86 2.49
C ALA A 535 -12.30 9.12 3.95
N GLY A 536 -12.85 10.29 4.23
CA GLY A 536 -13.16 10.69 5.60
C GLY A 536 -13.70 12.11 5.72
N LEU A 537 -13.31 12.77 6.80
CA LEU A 537 -13.68 14.15 7.11
C LEU A 537 -12.49 15.09 6.93
N ALA A 538 -12.76 16.32 6.53
CA ALA A 538 -11.77 17.38 6.50
C ALA A 538 -12.35 18.71 6.99
N ILE A 539 -11.49 19.51 7.59
CA ILE A 539 -11.71 20.93 7.87
C ILE A 539 -10.59 21.74 7.20
N ARG A 540 -10.96 22.83 6.53
CA ARG A 540 -10.04 23.65 5.72
C ARG A 540 -10.29 25.14 5.96
N SER A 541 -9.23 25.95 5.91
CA SER A 541 -9.32 27.42 6.00
C SER A 541 -9.80 28.08 4.70
N SER A 542 -9.62 27.41 3.57
CA SER A 542 -10.07 27.82 2.24
C SER A 542 -10.29 26.59 1.34
N LEU A 543 -10.75 26.82 0.11
CA LEU A 543 -10.92 25.79 -0.91
C LEU A 543 -9.70 25.60 -1.81
N SER A 544 -8.60 26.32 -1.54
CA SER A 544 -7.35 26.18 -2.31
C SER A 544 -6.55 24.95 -1.85
N THR A 545 -5.65 24.47 -2.70
CA THR A 545 -4.80 23.30 -2.42
C THR A 545 -3.85 23.54 -1.24
N ASP A 546 -3.37 24.77 -1.07
CA ASP A 546 -2.48 25.20 0.01
C ASP A 546 -3.22 25.58 1.31
N ALA A 547 -4.52 25.31 1.43
CA ALA A 547 -5.29 25.65 2.62
C ALA A 547 -4.78 24.97 3.89
N VAL A 548 -4.61 25.75 4.97
CA VAL A 548 -4.46 25.19 6.32
C VAL A 548 -5.61 24.22 6.57
N SER A 549 -5.30 22.97 6.89
CA SER A 549 -6.31 21.92 6.96
C SER A 549 -5.94 20.79 7.91
N GLY A 550 -6.97 20.08 8.35
CA GLY A 550 -6.87 18.85 9.10
C GLY A 550 -7.86 17.83 8.54
N SER A 551 -7.43 16.59 8.36
CA SER A 551 -8.28 15.52 7.85
C SER A 551 -8.06 14.22 8.60
N VAL A 552 -9.11 13.42 8.67
CA VAL A 552 -9.09 12.05 9.19
C VAL A 552 -9.90 11.18 8.27
N GLY A 553 -9.40 9.99 7.95
CA GLY A 553 -10.13 9.07 7.11
C GLY A 553 -9.56 7.66 7.13
N ARG A 554 -10.23 6.77 6.42
CA ARG A 554 -9.76 5.41 6.20
C ARG A 554 -9.02 5.33 4.88
N THR A 555 -7.87 4.66 4.86
CA THR A 555 -7.18 4.27 3.63
C THR A 555 -7.91 3.11 2.94
N ALA A 556 -7.57 2.85 1.68
CA ALA A 556 -8.07 1.70 0.93
C ALA A 556 -7.76 0.36 1.62
N GLU A 557 -6.59 0.27 2.26
CA GLU A 557 -6.11 -0.90 3.01
C GLU A 557 -6.81 -1.07 4.37
N GLY A 558 -7.63 -0.09 4.78
CA GLY A 558 -8.44 -0.15 6.00
C GLY A 558 -7.80 0.51 7.22
N GLY A 559 -6.58 1.03 7.12
CA GLY A 559 -5.93 1.83 8.16
C GLY A 559 -6.61 3.18 8.35
N THR A 560 -6.45 3.78 9.53
CA THR A 560 -6.90 5.16 9.75
C THR A 560 -5.73 6.11 9.58
N GLU A 561 -5.91 7.12 8.74
CA GLU A 561 -4.92 8.14 8.46
C GLU A 561 -5.42 9.50 8.95
N VAL A 562 -4.52 10.22 9.61
CA VAL A 562 -4.71 11.60 10.06
C VAL A 562 -3.69 12.44 9.31
N ARG A 563 -4.15 13.55 8.72
CA ARG A 563 -3.26 14.47 8.05
C ARG A 563 -3.47 15.90 8.48
N TRP A 564 -2.38 16.65 8.49
CA TRP A 564 -2.34 18.03 8.90
C TRP A 564 -1.49 18.88 7.96
N GLN A 565 -2.05 20.01 7.57
CA GLN A 565 -1.36 21.09 6.89
C GLN A 565 -1.52 22.33 7.77
N THR A 566 -0.53 22.60 8.63
CA THR A 566 -0.62 23.62 9.69
C THR A 566 -0.23 25.02 9.22
N ALA A 567 0.28 25.16 7.99
CA ALA A 567 0.62 26.43 7.37
C ALA A 567 0.10 26.46 5.93
N ALA A 568 -0.03 27.66 5.35
CA ALA A 568 -0.42 27.85 3.96
C ALA A 568 0.73 27.45 3.01
N THR A 569 1.01 26.16 2.93
CA THR A 569 2.06 25.52 2.13
C THR A 569 1.48 24.25 1.50
N THR A 570 2.24 23.53 0.68
CA THR A 570 1.87 22.18 0.23
C THR A 570 2.54 21.08 1.05
N ALA A 571 3.17 21.43 2.18
CA ALA A 571 3.86 20.49 3.04
C ALA A 571 2.87 19.93 4.06
N GLU A 572 2.44 18.69 3.84
CA GLU A 572 1.50 17.97 4.69
C GLU A 572 2.23 16.97 5.58
N THR A 573 1.77 16.82 6.81
CA THR A 573 2.19 15.75 7.71
C THR A 573 1.12 14.68 7.73
N SER A 574 1.45 13.47 7.29
CA SER A 574 0.56 12.30 7.35
C SER A 574 1.01 11.37 8.46
N GLN A 575 0.05 10.83 9.21
CA GLN A 575 0.28 9.84 10.26
C GLN A 575 -0.80 8.77 10.19
N ARG A 576 -0.39 7.50 10.26
CA ARG A 576 -1.31 6.36 10.28
C ARG A 576 -1.41 5.82 11.70
N LEU A 577 -2.63 5.63 12.17
CA LEU A 577 -2.88 4.87 13.39
C LEU A 577 -2.54 3.40 13.13
N ASP A 578 -1.88 2.78 14.12
CA ASP A 578 -1.42 1.40 14.03
C ASP A 578 -2.60 0.46 13.77
N ALA A 579 -2.44 -0.51 12.86
CA ALA A 579 -3.53 -1.39 12.39
C ALA A 579 -4.12 -2.32 13.49
N VAL A 580 -3.55 -2.28 14.69
CA VAL A 580 -4.04 -2.99 15.88
C VAL A 580 -5.26 -2.29 16.48
N VAL A 581 -5.43 -0.98 16.24
CA VAL A 581 -6.69 -0.30 16.55
C VAL A 581 -7.71 -0.76 15.51
N GLY A 582 -8.82 -1.35 15.95
CA GLY A 582 -9.83 -1.91 15.06
C GLY A 582 -10.24 -0.94 13.94
N ARG A 583 -10.73 -1.49 12.83
CA ARG A 583 -11.16 -0.69 11.67
C ARG A 583 -12.18 0.38 12.10
N HIS A 584 -11.77 1.64 12.08
CA HIS A 584 -12.67 2.76 12.35
C HIS A 584 -13.46 3.11 11.10
N ASP A 585 -14.78 3.06 11.25
CA ASP A 585 -15.70 3.51 10.22
C ASP A 585 -16.35 4.84 10.59
N TRP A 586 -16.21 5.30 11.83
CA TRP A 586 -16.76 6.57 12.31
C TRP A 586 -15.66 7.58 12.59
N PHE A 587 -15.86 8.79 12.07
CA PHE A 587 -14.94 9.91 12.22
C PHE A 587 -15.64 11.11 12.83
N ARG A 588 -14.91 11.86 13.66
CA ARG A 588 -15.37 13.12 14.22
C ARG A 588 -14.28 14.17 14.15
N LEU A 589 -14.67 15.36 13.73
CA LEU A 589 -13.87 16.57 13.76
C LEU A 589 -14.58 17.60 14.63
N THR A 590 -13.88 18.10 15.65
CA THR A 590 -14.40 19.16 16.53
C THR A 590 -13.46 20.35 16.47
N PHE A 591 -13.98 21.52 16.13
CA PHE A 591 -13.27 22.79 16.22
C PHE A 591 -13.92 23.63 17.32
N ASP A 592 -13.15 24.01 18.34
CA ASP A 592 -13.64 24.77 19.50
C ASP A 592 -13.45 26.30 19.35
N GLY A 593 -12.97 26.76 18.19
CA GLY A 593 -12.61 28.15 17.91
C GLY A 593 -11.11 28.43 18.02
N ASP A 594 -10.34 27.50 18.58
CA ASP A 594 -8.89 27.60 18.76
C ASP A 594 -8.19 26.35 18.21
N ARG A 595 -8.65 25.16 18.62
CA ARG A 595 -8.05 23.88 18.27
C ARG A 595 -9.03 22.98 17.55
N VAL A 596 -8.48 22.20 16.62
CA VAL A 596 -9.16 21.10 15.95
C VAL A 596 -8.78 19.81 16.65
N THR A 597 -9.78 19.04 17.09
CA THR A 597 -9.61 17.71 17.65
C THR A 597 -10.19 16.67 16.71
N ILE A 598 -9.40 15.67 16.38
CA ILE A 598 -9.80 14.51 15.59
C ILE A 598 -10.13 13.36 16.55
N SER A 599 -11.27 12.71 16.34
CA SER A 599 -11.65 11.49 17.07
C SER A 599 -12.14 10.42 16.11
N VAL A 600 -11.97 9.17 16.54
CA VAL A 600 -12.39 7.98 15.81
C VAL A 600 -13.31 7.13 16.66
N SER A 601 -14.14 6.31 16.03
CA SER A 601 -15.01 5.37 16.72
C SER A 601 -15.27 4.13 15.88
N VAL A 602 -15.49 3.00 16.55
CA VAL A 602 -15.89 1.75 15.93
C VAL A 602 -17.42 1.64 15.85
N ASP A 603 -18.15 2.30 16.76
CA ASP A 603 -19.60 2.13 16.95
C ASP A 603 -20.43 3.43 16.82
N GLY A 604 -19.76 4.58 16.66
CA GLY A 604 -20.38 5.91 16.58
C GLY A 604 -20.84 6.46 17.93
N ARG A 605 -20.59 5.76 19.04
CA ARG A 605 -21.03 6.12 20.40
C ARG A 605 -19.86 6.36 21.33
N SER A 606 -18.89 5.46 21.35
CA SER A 606 -17.65 5.59 22.09
C SER A 606 -16.58 6.20 21.20
N TRP A 607 -16.15 7.41 21.54
CA TRP A 607 -15.21 8.18 20.73
C TRP A 607 -13.85 8.26 21.39
N GLN A 608 -12.83 7.85 20.66
CA GLN A 608 -11.43 7.99 21.06
C GLN A 608 -10.84 9.25 20.41
N PRO A 609 -10.39 10.24 21.18
CA PRO A 609 -9.65 11.37 20.62
C PRO A 609 -8.24 10.90 20.22
N VAL A 610 -7.80 11.30 19.03
CA VAL A 610 -6.56 10.82 18.42
C VAL A 610 -5.49 11.88 18.47
N ASP A 611 -5.77 13.06 17.94
CA ASP A 611 -4.83 14.17 17.85
C ASP A 611 -5.55 15.51 17.95
N GLN A 612 -4.83 16.54 18.39
CA GLN A 612 -5.39 17.88 18.58
C GLN A 612 -4.36 18.96 18.22
N ARG A 613 -4.67 19.78 17.21
CA ARG A 613 -3.77 20.83 16.73
C ARG A 613 -4.42 22.19 16.68
N THR A 614 -3.60 23.23 16.83
CA THR A 614 -3.98 24.61 16.53
C THR A 614 -3.93 24.79 15.02
N LEU A 615 -5.02 25.27 14.43
CA LEU A 615 -5.07 25.62 13.01
C LEU A 615 -5.52 27.06 12.86
N GLU A 616 -4.78 27.85 12.07
CA GLU A 616 -5.22 29.19 11.66
C GLU A 616 -6.30 29.09 10.59
N LEU A 617 -7.50 28.68 11.02
CA LEU A 617 -8.70 28.77 10.20
C LEU A 617 -9.09 30.25 10.16
N SER A 618 -9.00 30.87 8.99
CA SER A 618 -9.51 32.23 8.78
C SER A 618 -10.97 32.31 9.26
N GLY A 619 -11.52 33.50 9.55
CA GLY A 619 -12.83 33.65 10.23
C GLY A 619 -14.02 32.86 9.65
N ARG A 620 -13.88 32.26 8.46
CA ARG A 620 -14.72 31.21 7.90
C ARG A 620 -13.91 29.93 7.64
N ALA A 621 -14.41 28.79 8.11
CA ALA A 621 -13.87 27.46 7.83
C ALA A 621 -14.81 26.66 6.92
N TYR A 622 -14.27 25.65 6.25
CA TYR A 622 -15.01 24.72 5.40
C TYR A 622 -14.86 23.32 5.98
N VAL A 623 -15.97 22.72 6.39
CA VAL A 623 -15.99 21.38 7.01
C VAL A 623 -16.80 20.44 6.13
N GLY A 624 -16.32 19.21 5.90
CA GLY A 624 -16.94 18.37 4.90
C GLY A 624 -16.40 16.94 4.79
N LEU A 625 -17.05 16.20 3.89
CA LEU A 625 -16.64 14.88 3.46
C LEU A 625 -15.57 15.02 2.38
N THR A 626 -14.53 14.19 2.45
CA THR A 626 -13.46 14.17 1.46
C THR A 626 -13.20 12.76 0.96
N VAL A 627 -12.87 12.64 -0.32
CA VAL A 627 -12.25 11.45 -0.91
C VAL A 627 -11.05 11.88 -1.73
N SER A 628 -9.89 11.34 -1.39
CA SER A 628 -8.61 11.67 -2.02
C SER A 628 -8.03 10.47 -2.74
N ASP A 629 -7.40 10.71 -3.89
CA ASP A 629 -6.54 9.74 -4.58
C ASP A 629 -5.16 10.35 -4.86
N THR A 630 -4.10 9.54 -4.79
CA THR A 630 -2.71 10.00 -4.86
C THR A 630 -1.95 9.55 -6.10
N ALA A 631 -2.37 8.52 -6.85
CA ALA A 631 -1.61 8.08 -8.02
C ALA A 631 -2.31 7.12 -8.99
N SER A 632 -3.60 6.80 -8.81
CA SER A 632 -4.25 5.82 -9.67
C SER A 632 -4.96 6.51 -10.85
N GLN A 633 -4.84 5.98 -12.07
CA GLN A 633 -5.71 6.44 -13.18
C GLN A 633 -7.20 6.05 -12.98
N ARG A 634 -7.55 5.54 -11.80
CA ARG A 634 -8.86 5.02 -11.41
C ARG A 634 -9.60 6.05 -10.56
N ARG A 635 -10.92 5.92 -10.54
CA ARG A 635 -11.80 6.82 -9.78
C ARG A 635 -11.98 6.24 -8.38
N CYS A 636 -11.46 6.92 -7.37
CA CYS A 636 -11.73 6.58 -5.98
C CYS A 636 -13.16 7.02 -5.62
N THR A 637 -13.98 6.09 -5.13
CA THR A 637 -15.37 6.38 -4.75
C THR A 637 -15.62 6.01 -3.29
N ALA A 638 -16.15 6.96 -2.53
CA ALA A 638 -16.49 6.81 -1.13
C ALA A 638 -17.99 6.96 -0.89
N VAL A 639 -18.53 6.13 -0.01
CA VAL A 639 -19.94 6.19 0.41
C VAL A 639 -20.01 6.43 1.91
N PHE A 640 -20.68 7.50 2.29
CA PHE A 640 -20.93 7.90 3.67
C PHE A 640 -22.41 7.86 4.02
N ASP A 641 -22.71 7.63 5.29
CA ASP A 641 -24.02 7.84 5.89
C ASP A 641 -23.85 8.41 7.32
N ASP A 642 -24.96 8.67 8.01
CA ASP A 642 -24.96 9.25 9.36
C ASP A 642 -24.13 10.56 9.45
N VAL A 643 -24.22 11.39 8.41
CA VAL A 643 -23.49 12.67 8.29
C VAL A 643 -24.21 13.75 9.09
N SER A 644 -23.52 14.36 10.05
CA SER A 644 -24.05 15.44 10.89
C SER A 644 -23.01 16.53 11.06
N VAL A 645 -23.43 17.79 10.84
CA VAL A 645 -22.64 18.99 11.13
C VAL A 645 -23.44 19.85 12.10
N ARG A 646 -22.87 20.11 13.28
CA ARG A 646 -23.51 20.90 14.33
C ARG A 646 -22.69 22.15 14.64
N THR A 647 -23.34 23.30 14.65
CA THR A 647 -22.75 24.60 14.97
C THR A 647 -23.42 25.22 16.20
N VAL A 648 -22.83 26.28 16.74
CA VAL A 648 -23.49 27.14 17.73
C VAL A 648 -24.70 27.84 17.07
N ASP A 649 -25.73 28.15 17.85
CA ASP A 649 -26.88 28.94 17.37
C ASP A 649 -26.41 30.34 16.94
N ASP A 650 -26.66 30.71 15.68
CA ASP A 650 -26.36 32.06 15.18
C ASP A 650 -27.39 33.10 15.63
N GLY A 651 -28.45 32.69 16.34
CA GLY A 651 -29.43 33.59 16.97
C GLY A 651 -30.10 34.56 15.98
N ARG A 652 -30.13 34.23 14.68
CA ARG A 652 -30.65 35.07 13.60
C ARG A 652 -32.01 34.64 13.11
#